data_AF-A0A9E2W2Q0-F1
#
_entry.id   AF-A0A9E2W2Q0-F1
#
_cell.length_a   1.000
_cell.length_b   1.000
_cell.length_c   1.000
_cell.angle_alpha   90.00
_cell.angle_beta   90.00
_cell.angle_gamma   90.00
#
_symmetry.space_group_name_H-M   'P 1'
#
loop_
_entity.id
_entity.type
_entity.pdbx_description
1 polymer ?
#
loop_
_entity_poly.entity_id
_entity_poly.type
_entity_poly.pdbx_seq_one_letter_code
_entity_poly.pdbx_strand_id
1 'polypeptide(L)'
;MSVRREARRHRYWRLAAPVLILSSLVPSTPTALPTNSKSSNPLITYASPQASTSGWVTSNLTSLVSGINVVGSPHVVSTNGVAYVAARLSNGDVALIQKGPASAATLTDLSASIGAPPASADPVPVLDPFGRVSLVYDSRGRLILLTPRWSLFSRGSRLAGPPSTYFVTTLNKGSGLPAYPGIPAVTSQGTSGVVAYRSTSSHAVVVQLHWNTPQSPALTSRALDLTRATRGQAIVGSPVVTPGQPNLVAVTDSGHHVELFLHQSGHWQNTDISALLGVPGLTGSLSAMTQGTAVHLVGLTSTGHVILLSAPSAFSQPTAWSVDDVTAQVNGPTLEGGLYSDDSTNTAIIAGAGTDQHDLWVYALAPGATTWSVTDVSRQSGNVSPLVHSDVSGGWVDGNLVLIDAGRGFAARGGVGVYAIPNASFSQAISDGWPILGETGGLGTLSAPWVQSQPPGTSQTPDFLLGRAIAQSQRNETWLSFWTVSGPLTPATTNAAGYYAHGYAAGQYVAHQIDQYAAQGLALKPNWVILDPEGYPDAHSGLDAPGGSSTSVISTYQSYWAAILSGWAKGISSVDPHLTPAVYASQSEYRTYGLATSGLPAFIAVAFGGGGPVRLSGTYGANVLGFIAFNATCVPQSTLRAEEKTLVSPPWSGLYNTLQFNSGVYCAP
;
A
#
# COMPACT_ATOMS: atom_id res chain seq x y z
N MET A 1 4.32 66.53 -71.65
CA MET A 1 4.58 67.70 -70.78
C MET A 1 4.27 67.34 -69.33
N SER A 2 5.29 67.36 -68.49
CA SER A 2 5.35 67.88 -67.11
C SER A 2 4.08 67.94 -66.22
N VAL A 3 4.15 67.15 -65.13
CA VAL A 3 4.00 67.51 -63.70
C VAL A 3 2.62 67.75 -63.06
N ARG A 4 2.28 66.79 -62.17
CA ARG A 4 1.73 66.83 -60.79
C ARG A 4 0.59 67.79 -60.41
N ARG A 5 -0.39 67.23 -59.68
CA ARG A 5 -0.60 67.50 -58.24
C ARG A 5 -1.41 66.40 -57.54
N GLU A 6 -0.97 66.06 -56.33
CA GLU A 6 -1.57 65.11 -55.38
C GLU A 6 -2.87 65.64 -54.76
N ALA A 7 -3.77 64.73 -54.35
CA ALA A 7 -4.34 64.76 -53.00
C ALA A 7 -5.11 63.46 -52.65
N ARG A 8 -4.60 62.79 -51.60
CA ARG A 8 -5.29 61.98 -50.57
C ARG A 8 -6.14 60.78 -51.00
N ARG A 9 -5.50 59.60 -51.00
CA ARG A 9 -6.15 58.28 -50.94
C ARG A 9 -6.53 57.92 -49.49
N HIS A 10 -7.79 57.61 -49.24
CA HIS A 10 -8.20 56.80 -48.09
C HIS A 10 -7.87 55.33 -48.39
N ARG A 11 -6.75 54.83 -47.84
CA ARG A 11 -6.47 53.40 -47.75
C ARG A 11 -7.03 52.88 -46.43
N TYR A 12 -8.03 52.01 -46.53
CA TYR A 12 -8.39 51.07 -45.48
C TYR A 12 -7.20 50.11 -45.30
N TRP A 13 -6.45 50.27 -44.21
CA TRP A 13 -5.51 49.26 -43.77
C TRP A 13 -6.28 48.20 -42.99
N ARG A 14 -6.68 47.13 -43.67
CA ARG A 14 -6.81 45.84 -43.00
C ARG A 14 -5.38 45.36 -42.73
N LEU A 15 -4.94 45.51 -41.48
CA LEU A 15 -3.81 44.77 -40.95
C LEU A 15 -4.19 43.29 -40.97
N ALA A 16 -3.89 42.61 -42.08
CA ALA A 16 -3.61 41.20 -42.05
C ALA A 16 -2.27 41.08 -41.32
N ALA A 17 -2.35 40.90 -40.00
CA ALA A 17 -1.18 40.52 -39.23
C ALA A 17 -0.66 39.21 -39.83
N PRO A 18 0.61 39.11 -40.27
CA PRO A 18 1.22 37.81 -40.36
C PRO A 18 1.16 37.24 -38.95
N VAL A 19 0.37 36.18 -38.76
CA VAL A 19 0.49 35.36 -37.56
C VAL A 19 1.85 34.69 -37.69
N LEU A 20 2.87 35.41 -37.22
CA LEU A 20 4.12 34.84 -36.81
C LEU A 20 3.76 33.99 -35.60
N ILE A 21 3.47 32.71 -35.84
CA ILE A 21 3.53 31.71 -34.77
C ILE A 21 5.02 31.64 -34.42
N LEU A 22 5.45 32.55 -33.54
CA LEU A 22 6.58 32.29 -32.68
C LEU A 22 6.18 31.06 -31.88
N SER A 23 6.60 29.89 -32.34
CA SER A 23 6.77 28.76 -31.45
C SER A 23 7.74 29.25 -30.38
N SER A 24 7.18 29.69 -29.26
CA SER A 24 7.91 29.68 -28.02
C SER A 24 8.24 28.21 -27.77
N LEU A 25 9.40 27.79 -28.27
CA LEU A 25 10.25 26.84 -27.58
C LEU A 25 10.50 27.45 -26.21
N VAL A 26 9.50 27.32 -25.33
CA VAL A 26 9.76 27.28 -23.90
C VAL A 26 10.54 25.98 -23.78
N PRO A 27 11.86 26.01 -23.50
CA PRO A 27 12.48 24.80 -23.01
C PRO A 27 11.61 24.41 -21.82
N SER A 28 10.99 23.23 -21.89
CA SER A 28 10.43 22.59 -20.71
C SER A 28 11.60 22.42 -19.76
N THR A 29 11.87 23.47 -18.97
CA THR A 29 12.62 23.36 -17.75
C THR A 29 12.05 22.15 -17.05
N PRO A 30 12.87 21.16 -16.66
CA PRO A 30 12.37 20.00 -15.95
C PRO A 30 11.53 20.57 -14.80
N THR A 31 10.22 20.37 -14.86
CA THR A 31 9.35 20.69 -13.75
C THR A 31 9.95 19.92 -12.60
N ALA A 32 10.53 20.68 -11.67
CA ALA A 32 10.96 20.15 -10.40
C ALA A 32 9.79 19.32 -9.90
N LEU A 33 10.07 18.04 -9.65
CA LEU A 33 9.13 17.14 -8.99
C LEU A 33 8.49 17.93 -7.84
N PRO A 34 7.15 18.00 -7.73
CA PRO A 34 6.55 18.55 -6.54
C PRO A 34 7.20 17.81 -5.37
N THR A 35 7.90 18.56 -4.52
CA THR A 35 8.43 18.05 -3.26
C THR A 35 7.23 17.81 -2.36
N ASN A 36 6.53 16.72 -2.62
CA ASN A 36 5.51 16.22 -1.73
C ASN A 36 6.20 15.84 -0.42
N SER A 37 5.60 16.32 0.65
CA SER A 37 5.88 16.03 2.05
C SER A 37 6.50 14.65 2.28
N LYS A 38 7.52 14.63 3.15
CA LYS A 38 8.21 13.44 3.69
C LYS A 38 7.26 12.48 4.44
N SER A 39 6.36 11.79 3.75
CA SER A 39 5.71 10.58 4.27
C SER A 39 6.39 9.37 3.63
N SER A 40 6.93 8.48 4.45
CA SER A 40 7.42 7.18 4.00
C SER A 40 6.25 6.33 3.55
N ASN A 41 6.24 5.86 2.31
CA ASN A 41 5.32 4.81 1.88
C ASN A 41 5.74 3.51 2.57
N PRO A 42 4.87 2.89 3.39
CA PRO A 42 5.24 1.66 4.06
C PRO A 42 5.49 0.52 3.06
N LEU A 43 6.52 -0.30 3.29
CA LEU A 43 6.75 -1.52 2.51
C LEU A 43 6.03 -2.69 3.18
N ILE A 44 5.08 -3.31 2.47
CA ILE A 44 4.10 -4.22 3.08
C ILE A 44 4.01 -5.50 2.29
N THR A 45 4.04 -6.63 2.99
CA THR A 45 3.84 -7.95 2.38
C THR A 45 2.54 -8.58 2.85
N TYR A 46 1.86 -9.25 1.94
CA TYR A 46 0.66 -10.06 2.18
C TYR A 46 0.99 -11.50 1.82
N ALA A 47 0.86 -12.44 2.75
CA ALA A 47 1.22 -13.83 2.54
C ALA A 47 0.02 -14.77 2.77
N SER A 48 -0.17 -15.76 1.91
CA SER A 48 -1.16 -16.83 2.12
C SER A 48 -0.67 -18.17 1.56
N PRO A 49 -0.93 -19.31 2.23
CA PRO A 49 -0.68 -20.64 1.68
C PRO A 49 -1.60 -20.99 0.49
N GLN A 50 -2.72 -20.28 0.34
CA GLN A 50 -3.70 -20.51 -0.72
C GLN A 50 -4.26 -19.17 -1.21
N ALA A 51 -4.08 -18.86 -2.49
CA ALA A 51 -4.53 -17.60 -3.07
C ALA A 51 -6.06 -17.42 -3.09
N SER A 52 -6.82 -18.52 -3.01
CA SER A 52 -8.28 -18.55 -3.16
C SER A 52 -9.07 -18.70 -1.85
N THR A 53 -8.42 -18.74 -0.67
CA THR A 53 -9.09 -18.95 0.62
C THR A 53 -8.68 -17.94 1.69
N SER A 54 -9.46 -17.88 2.78
CA SER A 54 -9.17 -17.09 3.97
C SER A 54 -7.84 -17.50 4.62
N GLY A 55 -7.05 -16.54 5.10
CA GLY A 55 -5.79 -16.83 5.81
C GLY A 55 -4.62 -15.93 5.43
N TRP A 56 -4.87 -14.79 4.79
CA TRP A 56 -3.84 -13.80 4.49
C TRP A 56 -3.23 -13.21 5.75
N VAL A 57 -1.91 -13.01 5.75
CA VAL A 57 -1.15 -12.40 6.85
C VAL A 57 -0.41 -11.18 6.33
N THR A 58 -0.63 -10.01 6.92
CA THR A 58 0.14 -8.80 6.62
C THR A 58 1.42 -8.73 7.47
N SER A 59 2.52 -8.31 6.87
CA SER A 59 3.73 -7.91 7.59
C SER A 59 4.25 -6.58 7.08
N ASN A 60 4.67 -5.72 8.01
CA ASN A 60 5.25 -4.42 7.70
C ASN A 60 6.79 -4.50 7.73
N LEU A 61 7.42 -4.21 6.60
CA LEU A 61 8.87 -4.22 6.40
C LEU A 61 9.48 -2.82 6.48
N THR A 62 8.69 -1.78 6.76
CA THR A 62 9.13 -0.37 6.75
C THR A 62 10.24 -0.08 7.76
N SER A 63 10.29 -0.80 8.88
CA SER A 63 11.39 -0.64 9.85
C SER A 63 12.76 -1.02 9.29
N LEU A 64 12.82 -1.86 8.25
CA LEU A 64 14.07 -2.28 7.62
C LEU A 64 14.74 -1.15 6.83
N VAL A 65 13.96 -0.18 6.34
CA VAL A 65 14.46 0.93 5.51
C VAL A 65 14.87 2.17 6.32
N SER A 66 14.87 2.10 7.66
CA SER A 66 15.54 3.02 8.63
C SER A 66 15.68 4.49 8.19
N GLY A 67 14.57 5.17 7.89
CA GLY A 67 14.54 6.60 7.59
C GLY A 67 14.83 7.00 6.13
N ILE A 68 15.11 6.04 5.25
CA ILE A 68 15.15 6.22 3.79
C ILE A 68 13.89 5.60 3.19
N ASN A 69 13.05 6.41 2.55
CA ASN A 69 11.77 5.94 2.04
C ASN A 69 11.95 5.12 0.75
N VAL A 70 11.14 4.07 0.57
CA VAL A 70 10.94 3.44 -0.75
C VAL A 70 10.13 4.39 -1.62
N VAL A 71 10.51 4.53 -2.89
CA VAL A 71 9.81 5.35 -3.89
C VAL A 71 9.51 4.51 -5.13
N GLY A 72 8.33 4.71 -5.72
CA GLY A 72 7.84 3.84 -6.78
C GLY A 72 7.52 2.45 -6.26
N SER A 73 7.58 1.46 -7.14
CA SER A 73 7.02 0.14 -6.94
C SER A 73 8.12 -0.90 -6.70
N PRO A 74 8.02 -1.74 -5.65
CA PRO A 74 8.96 -2.83 -5.42
C PRO A 74 8.67 -3.99 -6.37
N HIS A 75 9.72 -4.68 -6.83
CA HIS A 75 9.59 -5.88 -7.66
C HIS A 75 10.22 -7.09 -6.99
N VAL A 76 9.65 -8.26 -7.23
CA VAL A 76 10.02 -9.50 -6.53
C VAL A 76 10.43 -10.58 -7.50
N VAL A 77 11.45 -11.34 -7.09
CA VAL A 77 11.69 -12.68 -7.61
C VAL A 77 11.89 -13.64 -6.45
N SER A 78 11.44 -14.89 -6.60
CA SER A 78 11.54 -15.90 -5.56
C SER A 78 12.19 -17.17 -6.08
N THR A 79 13.04 -17.80 -5.27
CA THR A 79 13.62 -19.11 -5.54
C THR A 79 13.93 -19.85 -4.25
N ASN A 80 13.77 -21.17 -4.23
CA ASN A 80 14.13 -22.03 -3.10
C ASN A 80 13.59 -21.54 -1.74
N GLY A 81 12.34 -21.04 -1.73
CA GLY A 81 11.71 -20.51 -0.52
C GLY A 81 12.22 -19.14 -0.06
N VAL A 82 13.03 -18.44 -0.86
CA VAL A 82 13.52 -17.09 -0.54
C VAL A 82 12.94 -16.08 -1.51
N ALA A 83 12.35 -15.01 -0.98
CA ALA A 83 11.96 -13.82 -1.74
C ALA A 83 13.08 -12.79 -1.75
N TYR A 84 13.30 -12.20 -2.92
CA TYR A 84 14.21 -11.09 -3.16
C TYR A 84 13.42 -9.93 -3.71
N VAL A 85 13.35 -8.85 -2.95
CA VAL A 85 12.63 -7.62 -3.30
C VAL A 85 13.65 -6.57 -3.70
N ALA A 86 13.56 -6.09 -4.94
CA ALA A 86 14.27 -4.90 -5.36
C ALA A 86 13.37 -3.68 -5.18
N ALA A 87 13.93 -2.61 -4.62
CA ALA A 87 13.20 -1.37 -4.41
C ALA A 87 14.08 -0.17 -4.72
N ARG A 88 13.49 0.91 -5.23
CA ARG A 88 14.16 2.19 -5.37
C ARG A 88 13.97 3.00 -4.09
N LEU A 89 15.06 3.59 -3.61
CA LEU A 89 15.08 4.44 -2.43
C LEU A 89 14.94 5.91 -2.83
N SER A 90 14.44 6.74 -1.91
CA SER A 90 14.19 8.17 -2.11
C SER A 90 15.44 9.01 -2.44
N ASN A 91 16.63 8.51 -2.13
CA ASN A 91 17.91 9.09 -2.54
C ASN A 91 18.35 8.66 -3.96
N GLY A 92 17.56 7.82 -4.64
CA GLY A 92 17.84 7.26 -5.96
C GLY A 92 18.59 5.93 -5.93
N ASP A 93 18.94 5.41 -4.76
CA ASP A 93 19.63 4.12 -4.64
C ASP A 93 18.70 2.92 -4.91
N VAL A 94 19.31 1.77 -5.20
CA VAL A 94 18.66 0.48 -5.41
C VAL A 94 18.93 -0.39 -4.19
N ALA A 95 17.88 -0.71 -3.45
CA ALA A 95 17.91 -1.66 -2.35
C ALA A 95 17.55 -3.07 -2.82
N LEU A 96 18.17 -4.06 -2.17
CA LEU A 96 17.78 -5.46 -2.25
C LEU A 96 17.43 -5.96 -0.85
N ILE A 97 16.19 -6.41 -0.68
CA ILE A 97 15.70 -7.02 0.56
C ILE A 97 15.58 -8.52 0.33
N GLN A 98 16.11 -9.31 1.25
CA GLN A 98 16.02 -10.77 1.23
C GLN A 98 15.19 -11.25 2.42
N LYS A 99 14.19 -12.10 2.16
CA LYS A 99 13.33 -12.72 3.19
C LYS A 99 13.14 -14.21 2.91
N GLY A 100 13.55 -15.05 3.86
CA GLY A 100 13.31 -16.50 3.86
C GLY A 100 12.35 -16.97 4.97
N PRO A 101 12.09 -18.28 5.08
CA PRO A 101 11.05 -18.91 5.92
C PRO A 101 11.06 -18.52 7.40
N ALA A 102 12.25 -18.35 7.96
CA ALA A 102 12.47 -18.12 9.39
C ALA A 102 13.56 -17.08 9.67
N SER A 103 14.09 -16.43 8.63
CA SER A 103 15.11 -15.40 8.77
C SER A 103 14.45 -14.04 8.92
N ALA A 104 14.97 -13.21 9.82
CA ALA A 104 14.70 -11.78 9.76
C ALA A 104 15.05 -11.27 8.36
N ALA A 105 14.17 -10.43 7.80
CA ALA A 105 14.43 -9.85 6.50
C ALA A 105 15.67 -8.93 6.60
N THR A 106 16.56 -9.02 5.61
CA THR A 106 17.78 -8.22 5.55
C THR A 106 17.70 -7.25 4.39
N LEU A 107 18.16 -6.02 4.60
CA LEU A 107 18.23 -4.99 3.56
C LEU A 107 19.69 -4.70 3.23
N THR A 108 19.99 -4.62 1.94
CA THR A 108 21.27 -4.12 1.41
C THR A 108 20.99 -2.92 0.50
N ASP A 109 21.57 -1.76 0.81
CA ASP A 109 21.66 -0.65 -0.14
C ASP A 109 22.72 -1.01 -1.20
N LEU A 110 22.24 -1.59 -2.30
CA LEU A 110 23.09 -2.28 -3.23
C LEU A 110 23.86 -1.30 -4.11
N SER A 111 23.20 -0.29 -4.67
CA SER A 111 23.88 0.69 -5.54
C SER A 111 24.92 1.51 -4.78
N ALA A 112 24.64 1.93 -3.55
CA ALA A 112 25.61 2.65 -2.74
C ALA A 112 26.84 1.80 -2.44
N SER A 113 26.65 0.52 -2.10
CA SER A 113 27.75 -0.40 -1.72
C SER A 113 28.74 -0.69 -2.85
N ILE A 114 28.31 -0.59 -4.12
CA ILE A 114 29.14 -0.90 -5.30
C ILE A 114 29.43 0.32 -6.19
N GLY A 115 28.93 1.51 -5.81
CA GLY A 115 29.06 2.73 -6.61
C GLY A 115 28.31 2.67 -7.95
N ALA A 116 27.16 2.00 -8.00
CA ALA A 116 26.33 1.98 -9.20
C ALA A 116 25.58 3.31 -9.39
N PRO A 117 25.26 3.71 -10.64
CA PRO A 117 24.46 4.91 -10.87
C PRO A 117 23.09 4.86 -10.21
N PRO A 118 22.51 6.00 -9.79
CA PRO A 118 21.19 6.03 -9.19
C PRO A 118 20.10 5.64 -10.20
N ALA A 119 19.07 4.95 -9.71
CA ALA A 119 17.93 4.53 -10.50
C ALA A 119 16.96 5.69 -10.79
N SER A 120 16.55 5.82 -12.05
CA SER A 120 15.53 6.76 -12.52
C SER A 120 14.15 6.12 -12.66
N ALA A 121 14.09 4.79 -12.66
CA ALA A 121 12.87 3.98 -12.64
C ALA A 121 13.05 2.79 -11.69
N ASP A 122 11.99 2.03 -11.44
CA ASP A 122 12.00 0.96 -10.45
C ASP A 122 12.85 -0.24 -10.92
N PRO A 123 13.66 -0.84 -10.02
CA PRO A 123 14.53 -1.94 -10.36
C PRO A 123 13.79 -3.27 -10.39
N VAL A 124 14.06 -4.09 -11.41
CA VAL A 124 13.46 -5.42 -11.57
C VAL A 124 14.49 -6.51 -11.26
N PRO A 125 14.25 -7.38 -10.26
CA PRO A 125 15.11 -8.50 -9.98
C PRO A 125 14.80 -9.68 -10.91
N VAL A 126 15.82 -10.46 -11.24
CA VAL A 126 15.69 -11.67 -12.06
C VAL A 126 16.66 -12.73 -11.58
N LEU A 127 16.25 -14.00 -11.69
CA LEU A 127 17.14 -15.12 -11.48
C LEU A 127 17.99 -15.33 -12.73
N ASP A 128 19.30 -15.29 -12.55
CA ASP A 128 20.23 -15.72 -13.57
C ASP A 128 20.18 -17.25 -13.73
N PRO A 129 20.77 -17.79 -14.81
CA PRO A 129 20.79 -19.24 -15.08
C PRO A 129 21.45 -20.10 -14.00
N PHE A 130 22.14 -19.48 -13.04
CA PHE A 130 22.80 -20.12 -11.92
C PHE A 130 22.05 -19.91 -10.61
N GLY A 131 20.80 -19.43 -10.65
CA GLY A 131 19.92 -19.24 -9.50
C GLY A 131 20.24 -18.02 -8.65
N ARG A 132 20.92 -17.01 -9.21
CA ARG A 132 21.34 -15.81 -8.46
C ARG A 132 20.55 -14.59 -8.89
N VAL A 133 20.42 -13.64 -7.97
CA VAL A 133 19.66 -12.43 -8.23
C VAL A 133 20.51 -11.41 -8.95
N SER A 134 20.08 -11.05 -10.15
CA SER A 134 20.53 -9.88 -10.89
C SER A 134 19.45 -8.82 -10.88
N LEU A 135 19.81 -7.54 -11.06
CA LEU A 135 18.85 -6.44 -11.09
C LEU A 135 19.01 -5.61 -12.35
N VAL A 136 17.90 -5.18 -12.95
CA VAL A 136 17.89 -4.28 -14.12
C VAL A 136 17.12 -3.02 -13.80
N TYR A 137 17.64 -1.85 -14.17
CA TYR A 137 16.94 -0.57 -14.03
C TYR A 137 17.43 0.48 -15.04
N ASP A 138 16.63 1.52 -15.27
CA ASP A 138 17.07 2.72 -15.99
C ASP A 138 17.80 3.71 -15.06
N SER A 139 18.90 4.27 -15.55
CA SER A 139 19.61 5.40 -14.95
C SER A 139 19.79 6.52 -15.99
N ARG A 140 18.77 7.37 -16.15
CA ARG A 140 18.76 8.54 -17.04
C ARG A 140 19.07 8.16 -18.50
N GLY A 141 18.35 7.17 -19.00
CA GLY A 141 18.49 6.64 -20.36
C GLY A 141 19.61 5.61 -20.54
N ARG A 142 20.31 5.23 -19.47
CA ARG A 142 21.26 4.13 -19.46
C ARG A 142 20.61 2.93 -18.79
N LEU A 143 20.48 1.84 -19.53
CA LEU A 143 19.95 0.59 -18.99
C LEU A 143 21.07 -0.14 -18.24
N ILE A 144 20.94 -0.23 -16.92
CA ILE A 144 21.94 -0.82 -16.02
C ILE A 144 21.53 -2.23 -15.64
N LEU A 145 22.48 -3.17 -15.71
CA LEU A 145 22.38 -4.52 -15.17
C LEU A 145 23.40 -4.68 -14.05
N LEU A 146 22.93 -5.10 -12.88
CA LEU A 146 23.74 -5.52 -11.74
C LEU A 146 23.77 -7.04 -11.69
N THR A 147 24.97 -7.64 -11.73
CA THR A 147 25.15 -9.10 -11.55
C THR A 147 26.13 -9.43 -10.41
N PRO A 148 25.88 -10.46 -9.60
CA PRO A 148 26.74 -10.78 -8.46
C PRO A 148 28.11 -11.34 -8.90
N ARG A 149 29.21 -10.85 -8.30
CA ARG A 149 30.57 -11.42 -8.45
C ARG A 149 30.73 -12.64 -7.59
N TRP A 150 31.44 -13.63 -8.13
CA TRP A 150 31.98 -14.74 -7.37
C TRP A 150 33.50 -14.63 -7.27
N SER A 151 34.04 -14.67 -6.05
CA SER A 151 35.46 -14.98 -5.81
C SER A 151 35.61 -16.50 -5.84
N LEU A 152 36.32 -17.04 -6.84
CA LEU A 152 36.63 -18.47 -6.89
C LEU A 152 37.52 -18.84 -5.70
N PHE A 153 36.93 -19.16 -4.55
CA PHE A 153 37.66 -19.86 -3.50
C PHE A 153 37.85 -21.30 -3.94
N SER A 154 39.07 -21.81 -3.76
CA SER A 154 39.43 -23.20 -3.98
C SER A 154 38.46 -24.16 -3.27
N ARG A 155 38.11 -25.27 -3.93
CA ARG A 155 37.28 -26.35 -3.36
C ARG A 155 37.79 -26.74 -1.97
N GLY A 156 37.11 -26.32 -0.90
CA GLY A 156 37.46 -26.75 0.46
C GLY A 156 36.88 -25.95 1.62
N SER A 157 36.53 -24.68 1.48
CA SER A 157 36.08 -23.87 2.63
C SER A 157 34.55 -23.76 2.71
N ARG A 158 33.96 -24.46 3.67
CA ARG A 158 32.62 -24.16 4.21
C ARG A 158 32.71 -22.93 5.11
N LEU A 159 32.51 -21.74 4.55
CA LEU A 159 32.23 -20.53 5.33
C LEU A 159 31.08 -19.75 4.68
N ALA A 160 30.01 -19.55 5.45
CA ALA A 160 28.84 -18.76 5.11
C ALA A 160 29.07 -17.29 5.52
N GLY A 161 28.85 -16.34 4.59
CA GLY A 161 28.85 -14.87 4.85
C GLY A 161 29.55 -14.04 3.73
N PRO A 162 29.06 -12.83 3.36
CA PRO A 162 29.28 -12.17 2.06
C PRO A 162 30.64 -11.43 1.96
N PRO A 163 31.22 -11.24 0.74
CA PRO A 163 30.76 -10.19 -0.17
C PRO A 163 30.79 -10.61 -1.66
N SER A 164 29.65 -10.92 -2.27
CA SER A 164 29.56 -10.87 -3.73
C SER A 164 29.41 -9.40 -4.15
N THR A 165 30.52 -8.72 -4.43
CA THR A 165 30.49 -7.41 -5.10
C THR A 165 29.70 -7.53 -6.40
N TYR A 166 28.82 -6.61 -6.79
CA TYR A 166 28.13 -6.72 -8.08
C TYR A 166 28.98 -6.10 -9.21
N PHE A 167 28.87 -6.63 -10.43
CA PHE A 167 29.29 -5.94 -11.65
C PHE A 167 28.19 -5.00 -12.11
N VAL A 168 28.58 -3.81 -12.54
CA VAL A 168 27.69 -2.82 -13.16
C VAL A 168 27.92 -2.86 -14.66
N THR A 169 26.91 -3.25 -15.44
CA THR A 169 26.96 -3.30 -16.89
C THR A 169 25.95 -2.33 -17.48
N THR A 170 26.37 -1.48 -18.42
CA THR A 170 25.43 -0.66 -19.20
C THR A 170 25.05 -1.38 -20.49
N LEU A 171 23.84 -1.90 -20.55
CA LEU A 171 23.36 -2.79 -21.61
C LEU A 171 23.18 -2.10 -22.96
N ASN A 172 22.72 -0.85 -22.96
CA ASN A 172 22.46 -0.10 -24.19
C ASN A 172 23.65 0.79 -24.61
N LYS A 173 24.84 0.59 -24.04
CA LYS A 173 26.03 1.39 -24.36
C LYS A 173 26.38 1.31 -25.85
N GLY A 174 26.49 2.47 -26.50
CA GLY A 174 26.86 2.55 -27.92
C GLY A 174 25.78 2.08 -28.91
N SER A 175 24.55 1.84 -28.46
CA SER A 175 23.43 1.46 -29.33
C SER A 175 22.78 2.65 -30.05
N GLY A 176 22.90 3.86 -29.50
CA GLY A 176 22.13 5.03 -29.96
C GLY A 176 20.65 4.99 -29.56
N LEU A 177 20.24 4.02 -28.73
CA LEU A 177 18.87 3.83 -28.25
C LEU A 177 18.83 4.08 -26.74
N PRO A 178 18.70 5.34 -26.29
CA PRO A 178 18.57 5.63 -24.86
C PRO A 178 17.22 5.13 -24.33
N ALA A 179 17.22 4.61 -23.12
CA ALA A 179 15.99 4.18 -22.45
C ALA A 179 15.12 5.37 -22.04
N TYR A 180 13.80 5.21 -22.13
CA TYR A 180 12.84 6.09 -21.49
C TYR A 180 12.77 5.73 -20.00
N PRO A 181 12.59 6.69 -19.08
CA PRO A 181 12.36 6.39 -17.67
C PRO A 181 11.09 5.54 -17.50
N GLY A 182 11.26 4.25 -17.23
CA GLY A 182 10.19 3.28 -17.07
C GLY A 182 10.73 1.92 -16.62
N ILE A 183 9.84 1.01 -16.26
CA ILE A 183 10.20 -0.32 -15.74
C ILE A 183 10.70 -1.17 -16.92
N PRO A 184 11.96 -1.65 -16.93
CA PRO A 184 12.44 -2.60 -17.92
C PRO A 184 11.95 -4.01 -17.59
N ALA A 185 11.85 -4.88 -18.59
CA ALA A 185 11.45 -6.27 -18.40
C ALA A 185 12.60 -7.22 -18.73
N VAL A 186 12.78 -8.28 -17.95
CA VAL A 186 13.90 -9.21 -18.08
C VAL A 186 13.47 -10.65 -17.81
N THR A 187 13.94 -11.57 -18.66
CA THR A 187 13.70 -13.01 -18.52
C THR A 187 14.93 -13.78 -18.98
N SER A 188 15.11 -14.98 -18.43
CA SER A 188 16.19 -15.90 -18.79
C SER A 188 15.62 -17.31 -18.99
N GLN A 189 16.26 -18.08 -19.88
CA GLN A 189 15.98 -19.49 -20.12
C GLN A 189 17.29 -20.18 -20.49
N GLY A 190 17.67 -21.20 -19.70
CA GLY A 190 19.01 -21.78 -19.81
C GLY A 190 20.05 -20.67 -19.72
N THR A 191 21.09 -20.68 -20.56
CA THR A 191 22.12 -19.62 -20.57
C THR A 191 21.77 -18.39 -21.39
N SER A 192 20.53 -18.26 -21.89
CA SER A 192 20.12 -17.12 -22.73
C SER A 192 19.09 -16.26 -22.02
N GLY A 193 19.02 -14.98 -22.36
CA GLY A 193 18.02 -14.09 -21.81
C GLY A 193 17.84 -12.84 -22.65
N VAL A 194 16.82 -12.07 -22.30
CA VAL A 194 16.49 -10.82 -22.97
C VAL A 194 16.14 -9.76 -21.93
N VAL A 195 16.54 -8.54 -22.22
CA VAL A 195 16.06 -7.35 -21.52
C VAL A 195 15.32 -6.49 -22.53
N ALA A 196 14.04 -6.23 -22.28
CA ALA A 196 13.21 -5.35 -23.08
C ALA A 196 13.00 -4.02 -22.36
N TYR A 197 12.99 -2.91 -23.10
CA TYR A 197 12.74 -1.59 -22.56
C TYR A 197 12.13 -0.67 -23.62
N ARG A 198 11.49 0.41 -23.18
CA ARG A 198 11.00 1.49 -24.04
C ARG A 198 12.11 2.49 -24.28
N SER A 199 12.38 2.85 -25.53
CA SER A 199 13.32 3.93 -25.85
C SER A 199 12.69 5.32 -25.69
N THR A 200 13.49 6.39 -25.62
CA THR A 200 12.97 7.77 -25.61
C THR A 200 12.19 8.15 -26.88
N SER A 201 12.34 7.38 -27.96
CA SER A 201 11.55 7.51 -29.18
C SER A 201 10.26 6.69 -29.15
N SER A 202 9.87 6.16 -27.99
CA SER A 202 8.69 5.31 -27.81
C SER A 202 8.73 4.03 -28.65
N HIS A 203 9.89 3.41 -28.78
CA HIS A 203 10.02 2.10 -29.44
C HIS A 203 10.30 0.99 -28.43
N ALA A 204 9.81 -0.22 -28.71
CA ALA A 204 10.21 -1.43 -28.02
C ALA A 204 11.63 -1.82 -28.45
N VAL A 205 12.54 -1.96 -27.49
CA VAL A 205 13.93 -2.32 -27.75
C VAL A 205 14.32 -3.52 -26.91
N VAL A 206 15.06 -4.46 -27.49
CA VAL A 206 15.60 -5.62 -26.80
C VAL A 206 17.12 -5.65 -26.78
N VAL A 207 17.68 -6.17 -25.70
CA VAL A 207 19.08 -6.52 -25.56
C VAL A 207 19.16 -8.01 -25.23
N GLN A 208 19.87 -8.77 -26.05
CA GLN A 208 20.06 -10.20 -25.81
C GLN A 208 21.28 -10.44 -24.93
N LEU A 209 21.08 -11.30 -23.93
CA LEU A 209 22.08 -11.70 -22.94
C LEU A 209 22.43 -13.17 -23.12
N HIS A 210 23.69 -13.51 -22.88
CA HIS A 210 24.13 -14.89 -22.79
C HIS A 210 25.15 -15.09 -21.67
N TRP A 211 24.86 -16.02 -20.77
CA TRP A 211 25.70 -16.35 -19.63
C TRP A 211 26.70 -17.45 -20.00
N ASN A 212 27.87 -17.02 -20.51
CA ASN A 212 29.00 -17.92 -20.78
C ASN A 212 29.65 -18.45 -19.50
N THR A 213 29.60 -17.67 -18.43
CA THR A 213 30.21 -18.02 -17.14
C THR A 213 29.30 -17.61 -15.99
N PRO A 214 29.52 -18.20 -14.81
CA PRO A 214 29.00 -17.69 -13.54
C PRO A 214 29.18 -16.19 -13.29
N GLN A 215 30.12 -15.49 -13.93
CA GLN A 215 30.58 -14.19 -13.45
C GLN A 215 29.85 -13.00 -14.07
N SER A 216 29.49 -13.08 -15.36
CA SER A 216 28.76 -12.00 -16.05
C SER A 216 28.14 -12.52 -17.35
N PRO A 217 26.92 -12.08 -17.70
CA PRO A 217 26.43 -12.25 -19.06
C PRO A 217 27.28 -11.45 -20.03
N ALA A 218 27.47 -12.00 -21.23
CA ALA A 218 27.93 -11.29 -22.40
C ALA A 218 26.71 -10.79 -23.19
N LEU A 219 26.86 -9.63 -23.83
CA LEU A 219 25.92 -9.18 -24.85
C LEU A 219 26.14 -10.03 -26.10
N THR A 220 25.11 -10.70 -26.60
CA THR A 220 25.20 -11.45 -27.87
C THR A 220 25.01 -10.55 -29.08
N SER A 221 24.36 -9.41 -28.90
CA SER A 221 24.09 -8.43 -29.94
C SER A 221 24.00 -7.01 -29.37
N ARG A 222 24.04 -6.01 -30.26
CA ARG A 222 23.66 -4.64 -29.90
C ARG A 222 22.15 -4.59 -29.67
N ALA A 223 21.71 -3.60 -28.88
CA ALA A 223 20.29 -3.36 -28.68
C ALA A 223 19.55 -3.24 -30.04
N LEU A 224 18.45 -3.97 -30.19
CA LEU A 224 17.64 -4.05 -31.39
C LEU A 224 16.29 -3.35 -31.18
N ASP A 225 15.99 -2.40 -32.05
CA ASP A 225 14.71 -1.70 -32.10
C ASP A 225 13.65 -2.59 -32.80
N LEU A 226 12.79 -3.23 -32.00
CA LEU A 226 11.76 -4.15 -32.48
C LEU A 226 10.66 -3.42 -33.24
N THR A 227 10.22 -2.26 -32.72
CA THR A 227 9.21 -1.42 -33.37
C THR A 227 9.65 -1.08 -34.79
N ARG A 228 10.89 -0.63 -34.97
CA ARG A 228 11.41 -0.31 -36.30
C ARG A 228 11.66 -1.55 -37.17
N ALA A 229 12.20 -2.63 -36.60
CA ALA A 229 12.52 -3.85 -37.34
C ALA A 229 11.26 -4.52 -37.93
N THR A 230 10.13 -4.40 -37.24
CA THR A 230 8.86 -5.04 -37.63
C THR A 230 7.85 -4.06 -38.22
N ARG A 231 8.17 -2.76 -38.27
CA ARG A 231 7.24 -1.67 -38.65
C ARG A 231 6.01 -1.59 -37.74
N GLY A 232 6.18 -1.90 -36.46
CA GLY A 232 5.15 -1.74 -35.44
C GLY A 232 4.90 -0.27 -35.07
N GLN A 233 3.90 -0.06 -34.21
CA GLN A 233 3.53 1.26 -33.72
C GLN A 233 4.42 1.74 -32.55
N ALA A 234 4.38 3.04 -32.28
CA ALA A 234 4.99 3.61 -31.09
C ALA A 234 4.29 3.07 -29.82
N ILE A 235 5.08 2.78 -28.79
CA ILE A 235 4.63 2.17 -27.54
C ILE A 235 4.45 3.23 -26.45
N VAL A 236 3.46 3.03 -25.58
CA VAL A 236 3.18 3.93 -24.44
C VAL A 236 3.44 3.27 -23.09
N GLY A 237 3.35 1.95 -23.01
CA GLY A 237 3.61 1.18 -21.79
C GLY A 237 5.08 0.73 -21.65
N SER A 238 5.42 0.25 -20.46
CA SER A 238 6.61 -0.57 -20.25
C SER A 238 6.43 -1.91 -20.96
N PRO A 239 7.44 -2.42 -21.70
CA PRO A 239 7.38 -3.78 -22.23
C PRO A 239 7.28 -4.80 -21.12
N VAL A 240 6.65 -5.93 -21.41
CA VAL A 240 6.68 -7.13 -20.58
C VAL A 240 7.35 -8.26 -21.37
N VAL A 241 8.08 -9.11 -20.66
CA VAL A 241 8.65 -10.34 -21.21
C VAL A 241 8.01 -11.53 -20.51
N THR A 242 7.87 -12.61 -21.24
CA THR A 242 7.23 -13.80 -20.70
C THR A 242 8.26 -14.66 -19.94
N PRO A 243 7.95 -15.11 -18.70
CA PRO A 243 8.87 -15.95 -17.92
C PRO A 243 9.37 -17.17 -18.71
N GLY A 244 10.68 -17.39 -18.75
CA GLY A 244 11.29 -18.51 -19.47
C GLY A 244 11.18 -18.46 -21.00
N GLN A 245 10.68 -17.38 -21.62
CA GLN A 245 10.49 -17.24 -23.06
C GLN A 245 11.21 -15.98 -23.59
N PRO A 246 12.55 -16.01 -23.77
CA PRO A 246 13.34 -14.83 -24.15
C PRO A 246 13.12 -14.36 -25.60
N ASN A 247 12.32 -15.10 -26.37
CA ASN A 247 11.93 -14.81 -27.73
C ASN A 247 10.58 -14.09 -27.83
N LEU A 248 9.96 -13.71 -26.71
CA LEU A 248 8.63 -13.10 -26.67
C LEU A 248 8.63 -11.79 -25.86
N VAL A 249 8.13 -10.72 -26.46
CA VAL A 249 7.95 -9.41 -25.83
C VAL A 249 6.57 -8.89 -26.18
N ALA A 250 5.81 -8.44 -25.19
CA ALA A 250 4.53 -7.78 -25.40
C ALA A 250 4.58 -6.32 -24.92
N VAL A 251 3.82 -5.45 -25.58
CA VAL A 251 3.73 -4.03 -25.26
C VAL A 251 2.32 -3.51 -25.53
N THR A 252 1.99 -2.38 -24.91
CA THR A 252 0.83 -1.58 -25.28
C THR A 252 1.27 -0.42 -26.18
N ASP A 253 0.64 -0.31 -27.35
CA ASP A 253 0.90 0.75 -28.31
C ASP A 253 0.16 2.06 -28.00
N SER A 254 0.42 3.11 -28.78
CA SER A 254 -0.25 4.42 -28.61
C SER A 254 -1.75 4.42 -28.90
N GLY A 255 -2.27 3.39 -29.58
CA GLY A 255 -3.69 3.15 -29.78
C GLY A 255 -4.33 2.31 -28.67
N HIS A 256 -3.58 1.95 -27.62
CA HIS A 256 -4.00 1.03 -26.55
C HIS A 256 -4.16 -0.42 -27.01
N HIS A 257 -3.53 -0.79 -28.12
CA HIS A 257 -3.51 -2.16 -28.63
C HIS A 257 -2.33 -2.94 -28.06
N VAL A 258 -2.51 -4.26 -27.87
CA VAL A 258 -1.47 -5.18 -27.44
C VAL A 258 -0.70 -5.68 -28.65
N GLU A 259 0.56 -5.27 -28.75
CA GLU A 259 1.48 -5.70 -29.80
C GLU A 259 2.40 -6.79 -29.25
N LEU A 260 2.48 -7.92 -29.97
CA LEU A 260 3.27 -9.09 -29.60
C LEU A 260 4.44 -9.27 -30.57
N PHE A 261 5.65 -9.06 -30.06
CA PHE A 261 6.88 -9.34 -30.78
C PHE A 261 7.39 -10.74 -30.49
N LEU A 262 7.56 -11.53 -31.53
CA LEU A 262 7.99 -12.93 -31.44
C LEU A 262 9.18 -13.18 -32.35
N HIS A 263 10.25 -13.71 -31.77
CA HIS A 263 11.45 -14.10 -32.51
C HIS A 263 11.32 -15.54 -32.99
N GLN A 264 11.15 -15.70 -34.30
CA GLN A 264 10.98 -16.98 -34.99
C GLN A 264 11.84 -17.02 -36.25
N SER A 265 12.43 -18.18 -36.53
CA SER A 265 13.20 -18.42 -37.76
C SER A 265 14.31 -17.37 -38.02
N GLY A 266 14.92 -16.84 -36.95
CA GLY A 266 16.00 -15.86 -37.02
C GLY A 266 15.57 -14.40 -37.21
N HIS A 267 14.27 -14.09 -37.12
CA HIS A 267 13.74 -12.74 -37.29
C HIS A 267 12.66 -12.44 -36.24
N TRP A 268 12.50 -11.16 -35.90
CA TRP A 268 11.36 -10.70 -35.09
C TRP A 268 10.16 -10.42 -35.99
N GLN A 269 8.98 -10.83 -35.53
CA GLN A 269 7.70 -10.54 -36.16
C GLN A 269 6.82 -9.82 -35.13
N ASN A 270 5.88 -8.99 -35.60
CA ASN A 270 4.94 -8.29 -34.74
C ASN A 270 3.50 -8.69 -35.10
N THR A 271 2.65 -8.85 -34.10
CA THR A 271 1.21 -9.13 -34.24
C THR A 271 0.41 -8.24 -33.29
N ASP A 272 -0.55 -7.50 -33.83
CA ASP A 272 -1.56 -6.79 -33.03
C ASP A 272 -2.63 -7.78 -32.56
N ILE A 273 -2.52 -8.19 -31.30
CA ILE A 273 -3.42 -9.16 -30.66
C ILE A 273 -4.77 -8.51 -30.33
N SER A 274 -4.79 -7.20 -30.06
CA SER A 274 -6.03 -6.47 -29.79
C SER A 274 -6.92 -6.42 -31.02
N ALA A 275 -6.36 -6.06 -32.19
CA ALA A 275 -7.09 -6.05 -33.45
C ALA A 275 -7.59 -7.44 -33.86
N LEU A 276 -6.78 -8.47 -33.59
CA LEU A 276 -7.11 -9.86 -33.90
C LEU A 276 -8.34 -10.38 -33.13
N LEU A 277 -8.43 -10.05 -31.85
CA LEU A 277 -9.47 -10.56 -30.96
C LEU A 277 -10.64 -9.57 -30.75
N GLY A 278 -10.50 -8.33 -31.24
CA GLY A 278 -11.47 -7.26 -30.97
C GLY A 278 -11.48 -6.84 -29.49
N VAL A 279 -10.32 -6.88 -28.84
CA VAL A 279 -10.19 -6.54 -27.40
C VAL A 279 -10.40 -5.03 -27.20
N PRO A 280 -11.06 -4.59 -26.12
CA PRO A 280 -11.01 -3.19 -25.73
C PRO A 280 -9.56 -2.72 -25.52
N GLY A 281 -9.33 -1.42 -25.72
CA GLY A 281 -8.01 -0.83 -25.51
C GLY A 281 -7.52 -1.04 -24.08
N LEU A 282 -6.31 -1.56 -23.94
CA LEU A 282 -5.65 -1.76 -22.65
C LEU A 282 -4.76 -0.55 -22.32
N THR A 283 -4.71 -0.21 -21.04
CA THR A 283 -3.97 0.93 -20.52
C THR A 283 -2.87 0.46 -19.57
N GLY A 284 -1.77 1.23 -19.51
CA GLY A 284 -0.68 0.96 -18.58
C GLY A 284 0.24 -0.20 -18.97
N SER A 285 0.88 -0.77 -17.95
CA SER A 285 1.82 -1.89 -18.08
C SER A 285 1.08 -3.22 -18.11
N LEU A 286 1.50 -4.12 -18.98
CA LEU A 286 1.01 -5.49 -19.03
C LEU A 286 1.72 -6.35 -17.98
N SER A 287 1.06 -7.42 -17.55
CA SER A 287 1.67 -8.54 -16.81
C SER A 287 1.65 -9.79 -17.67
N ALA A 288 2.59 -10.71 -17.46
CA ALA A 288 2.70 -11.93 -18.24
C ALA A 288 2.99 -13.14 -17.35
N MET A 289 2.33 -14.25 -17.66
CA MET A 289 2.53 -15.53 -16.98
C MET A 289 2.55 -16.69 -18.01
N THR A 290 3.10 -17.83 -17.59
CA THR A 290 3.17 -19.04 -18.42
C THR A 290 2.78 -20.27 -17.64
N GLN A 291 2.10 -21.19 -18.31
CA GLN A 291 1.82 -22.53 -17.83
C GLN A 291 2.26 -23.55 -18.87
N GLY A 292 3.41 -24.19 -18.64
CA GLY A 292 4.03 -25.05 -19.66
C GLY A 292 4.36 -24.26 -20.94
N THR A 293 3.69 -24.57 -22.05
CA THR A 293 3.83 -23.79 -23.29
C THR A 293 2.86 -22.63 -23.40
N ALA A 294 1.78 -22.63 -22.62
CA ALA A 294 0.74 -21.61 -22.69
C ALA A 294 1.27 -20.25 -22.25
N VAL A 295 0.78 -19.22 -22.92
CA VAL A 295 1.14 -17.82 -22.65
C VAL A 295 -0.11 -17.05 -22.32
N HIS A 296 0.00 -16.24 -21.27
CA HIS A 296 -1.05 -15.38 -20.79
C HIS A 296 -0.51 -13.95 -20.66
N LEU A 297 -1.26 -12.99 -21.17
CA LEU A 297 -1.02 -11.57 -20.96
C LEU A 297 -2.22 -10.98 -20.23
N VAL A 298 -1.94 -10.14 -19.25
CA VAL A 298 -2.96 -9.49 -18.43
C VAL A 298 -2.79 -7.99 -18.53
N GLY A 299 -3.89 -7.27 -18.71
CA GLY A 299 -3.89 -5.81 -18.72
C GLY A 299 -5.22 -5.23 -18.24
N LEU A 300 -5.25 -3.91 -18.08
CA LEU A 300 -6.42 -3.19 -17.60
C LEU A 300 -7.05 -2.37 -18.71
N THR A 301 -8.37 -2.38 -18.82
CA THR A 301 -9.07 -1.36 -19.63
C THR A 301 -8.95 0.02 -18.99
N SER A 302 -9.38 1.08 -19.69
CA SER A 302 -9.46 2.43 -19.11
C SER A 302 -10.44 2.56 -17.94
N THR A 303 -11.35 1.60 -17.77
CA THR A 303 -12.27 1.51 -16.63
C THR A 303 -11.77 0.57 -15.54
N GLY A 304 -10.56 -0.01 -15.68
CA GLY A 304 -9.97 -0.90 -14.70
C GLY A 304 -10.46 -2.35 -14.75
N HIS A 305 -11.13 -2.77 -15.82
CA HIS A 305 -11.45 -4.20 -16.01
C HIS A 305 -10.18 -4.99 -16.31
N VAL A 306 -10.02 -6.13 -15.64
CA VAL A 306 -8.93 -7.08 -15.85
C VAL A 306 -9.23 -7.94 -17.07
N ILE A 307 -8.42 -7.77 -18.12
CA ILE A 307 -8.51 -8.54 -19.34
C ILE A 307 -7.36 -9.55 -19.39
N LEU A 308 -7.71 -10.81 -19.57
CA LEU A 308 -6.77 -11.92 -19.76
C LEU A 308 -6.77 -12.35 -21.24
N LEU A 309 -5.61 -12.28 -21.88
CA LEU A 309 -5.37 -12.78 -23.23
C LEU A 309 -4.58 -14.09 -23.12
N SER A 310 -5.10 -15.18 -23.68
CA SER A 310 -4.52 -16.51 -23.50
C SER A 310 -4.30 -17.24 -24.82
N ALA A 311 -3.17 -17.92 -24.97
CA ALA A 311 -2.90 -18.84 -26.08
C ALA A 311 -2.21 -20.13 -25.59
N PRO A 312 -2.48 -21.30 -26.20
CA PRO A 312 -1.82 -22.57 -25.85
C PRO A 312 -0.31 -22.57 -26.05
N SER A 313 0.18 -21.68 -26.92
CA SER A 313 1.59 -21.38 -27.09
C SER A 313 1.82 -20.01 -27.72
N ALA A 314 2.99 -19.42 -27.47
CA ALA A 314 3.45 -18.19 -28.14
C ALA A 314 3.49 -18.33 -29.68
N PHE A 315 3.68 -19.55 -30.18
CA PHE A 315 3.82 -19.87 -31.60
C PHE A 315 2.49 -20.25 -32.25
N SER A 316 1.40 -20.17 -31.50
CA SER A 316 0.08 -20.55 -32.02
C SER A 316 -0.35 -19.60 -33.13
N GLN A 317 -1.12 -20.14 -34.08
CA GLN A 317 -1.76 -19.30 -35.08
C GLN A 317 -2.64 -18.25 -34.41
N PRO A 318 -2.84 -17.08 -35.05
CA PRO A 318 -3.66 -16.00 -34.49
C PRO A 318 -5.03 -16.47 -33.94
N THR A 319 -5.68 -17.43 -34.61
CA THR A 319 -6.99 -17.99 -34.20
C THR A 319 -7.00 -18.78 -32.89
N ALA A 320 -5.83 -19.07 -32.30
CA ALA A 320 -5.72 -19.82 -31.05
C ALA A 320 -5.69 -18.92 -29.81
N TRP A 321 -5.63 -17.60 -29.99
CA TRP A 321 -5.76 -16.65 -28.89
C TRP A 321 -7.21 -16.53 -28.43
N SER A 322 -7.39 -16.28 -27.15
CA SER A 322 -8.69 -16.07 -26.49
C SER A 322 -8.60 -14.86 -25.58
N VAL A 323 -9.76 -14.26 -25.28
CA VAL A 323 -9.90 -13.09 -24.41
C VAL A 323 -10.97 -13.37 -23.36
N ASP A 324 -10.65 -13.08 -22.10
CA ASP A 324 -11.56 -13.15 -20.97
C ASP A 324 -11.55 -11.82 -20.20
N ASP A 325 -12.74 -11.27 -19.92
CA ASP A 325 -12.92 -10.18 -18.95
C ASP A 325 -13.14 -10.81 -17.57
N VAL A 326 -12.03 -10.96 -16.84
CA VAL A 326 -12.00 -11.64 -15.53
C VAL A 326 -12.82 -10.86 -14.51
N THR A 327 -12.79 -9.51 -14.57
CA THR A 327 -13.59 -8.65 -13.70
C THR A 327 -15.08 -8.90 -13.91
N ALA A 328 -15.55 -8.93 -15.16
CA ALA A 328 -16.96 -9.15 -15.47
C ALA A 328 -17.43 -10.57 -15.12
N GLN A 329 -16.59 -11.60 -15.31
CA GLN A 329 -16.95 -12.99 -15.04
C GLN A 329 -17.34 -13.24 -13.56
N VAL A 330 -16.73 -12.52 -12.62
CA VAL A 330 -16.99 -12.68 -11.19
C VAL A 330 -17.71 -11.49 -10.55
N ASN A 331 -18.10 -10.51 -11.36
CA ASN A 331 -18.59 -9.22 -10.87
C ASN A 331 -17.64 -8.64 -9.80
N GLY A 332 -16.34 -8.69 -10.11
CA GLY A 332 -15.26 -8.27 -9.23
C GLY A 332 -15.01 -6.76 -9.29
N PRO A 333 -14.14 -6.24 -8.41
CA PRO A 333 -13.77 -4.83 -8.41
C PRO A 333 -12.80 -4.49 -9.54
N THR A 334 -12.93 -3.29 -10.09
CA THR A 334 -11.99 -2.73 -11.04
C THR A 334 -10.65 -2.43 -10.37
N LEU A 335 -9.56 -2.66 -11.09
CA LEU A 335 -8.19 -2.47 -10.62
C LEU A 335 -7.50 -1.29 -11.30
N GLU A 336 -6.42 -0.80 -10.70
CA GLU A 336 -5.54 0.24 -11.23
C GLU A 336 -4.06 -0.17 -11.24
N GLY A 337 -3.27 0.52 -12.06
CA GLY A 337 -1.81 0.44 -12.15
C GLY A 337 -1.25 -0.93 -12.53
N GLY A 338 -0.11 -1.30 -11.96
CA GLY A 338 0.65 -2.50 -12.29
C GLY A 338 0.13 -3.78 -11.63
N LEU A 339 -0.09 -4.81 -12.44
CA LEU A 339 -0.60 -6.10 -11.98
C LEU A 339 0.51 -7.13 -11.75
N TYR A 340 0.34 -7.93 -10.71
CA TYR A 340 1.07 -9.19 -10.57
C TYR A 340 0.24 -10.32 -11.18
N SER A 341 0.89 -11.19 -11.97
CA SER A 341 0.26 -12.42 -12.47
C SER A 341 1.20 -13.62 -12.36
N ASP A 342 0.67 -14.79 -12.01
CA ASP A 342 1.42 -16.05 -11.96
C ASP A 342 0.51 -17.25 -12.27
N ASP A 343 1.09 -18.30 -12.86
CA ASP A 343 0.43 -19.60 -13.08
C ASP A 343 1.42 -20.77 -12.87
N SER A 344 2.42 -20.57 -12.03
CA SER A 344 3.49 -21.56 -11.81
C SER A 344 3.03 -22.78 -11.00
N THR A 345 1.89 -22.69 -10.31
CA THR A 345 1.34 -23.73 -9.40
C THR A 345 0.07 -24.39 -9.94
N ASN A 346 -0.22 -24.26 -11.24
CA ASN A 346 -1.51 -24.59 -11.88
C ASN A 346 -2.72 -23.82 -11.34
N THR A 347 -2.47 -22.75 -10.59
CA THR A 347 -3.48 -21.79 -10.15
C THR A 347 -3.13 -20.48 -10.82
N ALA A 348 -3.98 -20.02 -11.74
CA ALA A 348 -3.78 -18.71 -12.35
C ALA A 348 -4.18 -17.63 -11.35
N ILE A 349 -3.30 -16.68 -11.11
CA ILE A 349 -3.44 -15.62 -10.11
C ILE A 349 -3.24 -14.28 -10.81
N ILE A 350 -4.12 -13.32 -10.52
CA ILE A 350 -3.96 -11.91 -10.91
C ILE A 350 -4.21 -11.06 -9.67
N ALA A 351 -3.27 -10.19 -9.33
CA ALA A 351 -3.38 -9.31 -8.17
C ALA A 351 -3.09 -7.85 -8.54
N GLY A 352 -3.82 -6.93 -7.91
CA GLY A 352 -3.66 -5.49 -8.13
C GLY A 352 -4.44 -4.66 -7.12
N ALA A 353 -4.24 -3.33 -7.17
CA ALA A 353 -4.94 -2.39 -6.31
C ALA A 353 -6.31 -2.04 -6.89
N GLY A 354 -7.36 -1.95 -6.06
CA GLY A 354 -8.70 -1.54 -6.48
C GLY A 354 -8.80 -0.03 -6.77
N THR A 355 -9.60 0.36 -7.76
CA THR A 355 -9.76 1.78 -8.16
C THR A 355 -10.42 2.67 -7.10
N ASP A 356 -11.34 2.11 -6.30
CA ASP A 356 -12.22 2.91 -5.44
C ASP A 356 -11.70 3.05 -4.00
N GLN A 357 -10.96 2.04 -3.54
CA GLN A 357 -10.55 1.91 -2.13
C GLN A 357 -9.05 1.66 -1.99
N HIS A 358 -8.33 1.44 -3.10
CA HIS A 358 -6.94 1.00 -3.11
C HIS A 358 -6.70 -0.25 -2.25
N ASP A 359 -7.73 -1.09 -2.07
CA ASP A 359 -7.59 -2.40 -1.43
C ASP A 359 -6.83 -3.36 -2.35
N LEU A 360 -6.09 -4.31 -1.79
CA LEU A 360 -5.43 -5.36 -2.53
C LEU A 360 -6.45 -6.43 -2.90
N TRP A 361 -6.61 -6.67 -4.20
CA TRP A 361 -7.50 -7.71 -4.71
C TRP A 361 -6.73 -8.82 -5.39
N VAL A 362 -7.16 -10.05 -5.17
CA VAL A 362 -6.64 -11.25 -5.83
C VAL A 362 -7.77 -11.96 -6.55
N TYR A 363 -7.61 -12.10 -7.86
CA TYR A 363 -8.38 -13.00 -8.71
C TYR A 363 -7.61 -14.31 -8.84
N ALA A 364 -8.27 -15.44 -8.57
CA ALA A 364 -7.65 -16.76 -8.65
C ALA A 364 -8.55 -17.76 -9.38
N LEU A 365 -7.97 -18.52 -10.30
CA LEU A 365 -8.58 -19.67 -10.96
C LEU A 365 -7.89 -20.95 -10.50
N ALA A 366 -8.59 -21.75 -9.71
CA ALA A 366 -8.05 -22.98 -9.16
C ALA A 366 -7.81 -24.04 -10.26
N PRO A 367 -6.90 -25.02 -10.04
CA PRO A 367 -6.62 -26.07 -11.02
C PRO A 367 -7.89 -26.83 -11.42
N GLY A 368 -8.20 -26.85 -12.72
CA GLY A 368 -9.38 -27.53 -13.27
C GLY A 368 -10.72 -26.80 -13.02
N ALA A 369 -10.71 -25.64 -12.39
CA ALA A 369 -11.89 -24.78 -12.27
C ALA A 369 -12.16 -24.05 -13.58
N THR A 370 -13.42 -23.70 -13.81
CA THR A 370 -13.88 -22.91 -14.95
C THR A 370 -14.34 -21.51 -14.56
N THR A 371 -14.35 -21.21 -13.26
CA THR A 371 -14.82 -19.94 -12.71
C THR A 371 -13.75 -19.34 -11.82
N TRP A 372 -13.46 -18.06 -12.01
CA TRP A 372 -12.59 -17.29 -11.14
C TRP A 372 -13.21 -17.09 -9.76
N SER A 373 -12.35 -16.91 -8.77
CA SER A 373 -12.67 -16.42 -7.43
C SER A 373 -12.02 -15.06 -7.24
N VAL A 374 -12.61 -14.21 -6.41
CA VAL A 374 -12.08 -12.88 -6.09
C VAL A 374 -12.06 -12.66 -4.59
N THR A 375 -10.92 -12.18 -4.09
CA THR A 375 -10.67 -11.99 -2.66
C THR A 375 -10.13 -10.60 -2.40
N ASP A 376 -10.75 -9.89 -1.46
CA ASP A 376 -10.19 -8.69 -0.85
C ASP A 376 -9.14 -9.09 0.19
N VAL A 377 -7.87 -9.01 -0.20
CA VAL A 377 -6.74 -9.36 0.66
C VAL A 377 -6.60 -8.35 1.78
N SER A 378 -6.80 -7.06 1.49
CA SER A 378 -6.70 -5.98 2.48
C SER A 378 -7.65 -6.17 3.66
N ARG A 379 -8.84 -6.71 3.42
CA ARG A 379 -9.82 -7.03 4.48
C ARG A 379 -9.53 -8.34 5.20
N GLN A 380 -9.00 -9.34 4.52
CA GLN A 380 -8.71 -10.63 5.15
C GLN A 380 -7.42 -10.64 5.96
N SER A 381 -6.48 -9.75 5.67
CA SER A 381 -5.14 -9.75 6.24
C SER A 381 -5.04 -9.03 7.60
N GLY A 382 -6.17 -8.56 8.14
CA GLY A 382 -6.25 -7.79 9.38
C GLY A 382 -6.12 -6.28 9.19
N ASN A 383 -6.41 -5.55 10.26
CA ASN A 383 -6.92 -4.18 10.25
C ASN A 383 -6.01 -3.01 9.89
N VAL A 384 -4.82 -3.32 9.42
CA VAL A 384 -3.80 -2.31 9.15
C VAL A 384 -3.17 -2.56 7.80
N SER A 385 -3.90 -3.17 6.85
CA SER A 385 -3.52 -3.13 5.45
C SER A 385 -3.51 -1.65 5.03
N PRO A 386 -2.33 -1.07 4.76
CA PRO A 386 -2.30 0.24 4.16
C PRO A 386 -2.90 0.16 2.77
N LEU A 387 -3.44 1.29 2.32
CA LEU A 387 -3.89 1.47 0.95
C LEU A 387 -2.75 1.04 0.03
N VAL A 388 -3.03 0.14 -0.91
CA VAL A 388 -2.04 -0.37 -1.85
C VAL A 388 -1.62 0.77 -2.77
N HIS A 389 -0.34 0.84 -3.12
CA HIS A 389 0.08 1.70 -4.23
C HIS A 389 -0.52 1.18 -5.55
N SER A 390 -0.32 1.92 -6.63
CA SER A 390 -0.83 1.52 -7.93
C SER A 390 -0.27 0.19 -8.45
N ASP A 391 0.89 -0.30 -7.96
CA ASP A 391 1.52 -1.47 -8.55
C ASP A 391 1.83 -2.56 -7.51
N VAL A 392 1.45 -3.79 -7.82
CA VAL A 392 1.65 -4.97 -6.98
C VAL A 392 2.67 -5.90 -7.64
N SER A 393 3.57 -6.46 -6.83
CA SER A 393 4.47 -7.53 -7.25
C SER A 393 4.35 -8.73 -6.30
N GLY A 394 4.80 -9.92 -6.72
CA GLY A 394 4.72 -11.10 -5.86
C GLY A 394 5.65 -12.25 -6.25
N GLY A 395 5.59 -13.31 -5.46
CA GLY A 395 6.32 -14.57 -5.68
C GLY A 395 5.94 -15.62 -4.64
N TRP A 396 6.55 -16.80 -4.73
CA TRP A 396 6.28 -17.92 -3.84
C TRP A 396 7.41 -18.14 -2.82
N VAL A 397 7.06 -18.16 -1.54
CA VAL A 397 7.96 -18.34 -0.40
C VAL A 397 7.46 -19.50 0.45
N ASP A 398 8.19 -20.61 0.43
CA ASP A 398 7.86 -21.85 1.15
C ASP A 398 6.43 -22.35 0.91
N GLY A 399 6.00 -22.28 -0.36
CA GLY A 399 4.65 -22.69 -0.76
C GLY A 399 3.55 -21.68 -0.43
N ASN A 400 3.90 -20.51 0.10
CA ASN A 400 2.96 -19.39 0.27
C ASN A 400 3.13 -18.39 -0.85
N LEU A 401 2.01 -17.91 -1.39
CA LEU A 401 2.00 -16.71 -2.23
C LEU A 401 2.31 -15.51 -1.35
N VAL A 402 3.31 -14.72 -1.73
CA VAL A 402 3.67 -13.46 -1.07
C VAL A 402 3.53 -12.34 -2.08
N LEU A 403 2.61 -11.42 -1.83
CA LEU A 403 2.43 -10.17 -2.54
C LEU A 403 3.11 -9.05 -1.77
N ILE A 404 3.66 -8.06 -2.48
CA ILE A 404 4.32 -6.90 -1.90
C ILE A 404 3.91 -5.63 -2.62
N ASP A 405 3.88 -4.56 -1.86
CA ASP A 405 3.54 -3.22 -2.31
C ASP A 405 4.25 -2.16 -1.44
N ALA A 406 4.46 -0.97 -2.00
CA ALA A 406 4.93 0.23 -1.30
C ALA A 406 3.74 1.15 -0.99
N GLY A 407 2.90 0.74 -0.04
CA GLY A 407 1.59 1.32 0.26
C GLY A 407 1.55 2.83 0.39
N ARG A 408 0.36 3.41 0.18
CA ARG A 408 0.08 4.86 0.22
C ARG A 408 -0.16 5.39 1.64
N GLY A 409 0.01 4.56 2.67
CA GLY A 409 -0.30 4.88 4.07
C GLY A 409 -1.49 4.08 4.61
N PHE A 410 -1.81 4.23 5.90
CA PHE A 410 -2.85 3.43 6.54
C PHE A 410 -4.27 3.92 6.20
N ALA A 411 -5.16 2.95 5.97
CA ALA A 411 -6.56 3.05 5.57
C ALA A 411 -7.51 3.91 6.45
N ALA A 412 -7.08 4.42 7.60
CA ALA A 412 -7.97 5.17 8.47
C ALA A 412 -8.32 6.54 7.87
N ARG A 413 -9.55 6.70 7.38
CA ARG A 413 -10.08 8.00 6.92
C ARG A 413 -10.12 8.97 8.09
N GLY A 414 -9.38 10.07 7.97
CA GLY A 414 -9.40 11.17 8.93
C GLY A 414 -10.55 12.14 8.69
N GLY A 415 -10.82 13.00 9.66
CA GLY A 415 -11.89 14.00 9.60
C GLY A 415 -12.66 14.10 10.92
N VAL A 416 -13.96 14.41 10.80
CA VAL A 416 -14.91 14.41 11.92
C VAL A 416 -15.89 13.28 11.68
N GLY A 417 -16.00 12.39 12.66
CA GLY A 417 -16.98 11.31 12.70
C GLY A 417 -17.96 11.43 13.85
N VAL A 418 -18.57 10.30 14.19
CA VAL A 418 -19.54 10.20 15.28
C VAL A 418 -19.12 9.15 16.31
N TYR A 419 -19.43 9.41 17.57
CA TYR A 419 -19.16 8.52 18.70
C TYR A 419 -20.45 8.24 19.49
N ALA A 420 -20.64 6.99 19.93
CA ALA A 420 -21.71 6.55 20.81
C ALA A 420 -23.13 6.88 20.29
N ILE A 421 -23.40 6.55 19.02
CA ILE A 421 -24.72 6.69 18.39
C ILE A 421 -25.55 5.42 18.56
N PRO A 422 -26.89 5.45 18.38
CA PRO A 422 -27.69 4.22 18.46
C PRO A 422 -27.21 3.15 17.48
N ASN A 423 -27.05 1.90 17.96
CA ASN A 423 -26.56 0.78 17.13
C ASN A 423 -27.36 0.58 15.82
N ALA A 424 -28.67 0.86 15.85
CA ALA A 424 -29.54 0.78 14.67
C ALA A 424 -29.16 1.79 13.56
N SER A 425 -28.37 2.81 13.90
CA SER A 425 -27.96 3.88 13.00
C SER A 425 -26.56 3.68 12.40
N PHE A 426 -25.81 2.63 12.75
CA PHE A 426 -24.44 2.44 12.22
C PHE A 426 -24.40 2.35 10.70
N SER A 427 -25.24 1.52 10.06
CA SER A 427 -25.29 1.43 8.59
C SER A 427 -25.73 2.74 7.94
N GLN A 428 -26.64 3.48 8.58
CA GLN A 428 -27.08 4.78 8.11
C GLN A 428 -25.94 5.81 8.20
N ALA A 429 -25.20 5.82 9.31
CA ALA A 429 -24.06 6.71 9.52
C ALA A 429 -22.97 6.52 8.45
N ILE A 430 -22.68 5.28 8.09
CA ILE A 430 -21.75 4.95 7.02
C ILE A 430 -22.30 5.42 5.66
N SER A 431 -23.58 5.16 5.38
CA SER A 431 -24.23 5.60 4.14
C SER A 431 -24.20 7.12 3.97
N ASP A 432 -24.49 7.85 5.06
CA ASP A 432 -24.53 9.32 5.12
C ASP A 432 -23.13 9.96 5.06
N GLY A 433 -22.08 9.14 5.12
CA GLY A 433 -20.71 9.55 4.79
C GLY A 433 -19.87 9.99 5.98
N TRP A 434 -20.22 9.61 7.21
CA TRP A 434 -19.34 9.80 8.36
C TRP A 434 -18.05 8.96 8.19
N PRO A 435 -16.85 9.58 8.14
CA PRO A 435 -15.60 8.87 7.85
C PRO A 435 -15.04 8.08 9.04
N ILE A 436 -15.53 8.36 10.24
CA ILE A 436 -15.06 7.77 11.50
C ILE A 436 -16.31 7.40 12.33
N LEU A 437 -16.31 6.21 12.89
CA LEU A 437 -17.32 5.74 13.83
C LEU A 437 -16.62 5.21 15.07
N GLY A 438 -17.03 5.71 16.22
CA GLY A 438 -16.55 5.23 17.51
C GLY A 438 -17.69 4.65 18.35
N GLU A 439 -17.39 3.59 19.08
CA GLU A 439 -18.32 3.00 20.03
C GLU A 439 -17.59 2.40 21.22
N THR A 440 -18.30 2.26 22.33
CA THR A 440 -17.80 1.53 23.50
C THR A 440 -17.92 0.01 23.27
N GLY A 441 -16.78 -0.69 23.20
CA GLY A 441 -16.67 -2.16 23.18
C GLY A 441 -17.10 -2.83 24.48
N GLY A 442 -17.13 -2.03 25.54
CA GLY A 442 -17.70 -2.37 26.83
C GLY A 442 -16.66 -2.82 27.84
N LEU A 443 -16.76 -2.28 29.06
CA LEU A 443 -16.36 -2.89 30.32
C LEU A 443 -16.85 -1.96 31.48
N GLY A 444 -18.14 -2.08 31.84
CA GLY A 444 -18.77 -1.52 33.06
C GLY A 444 -19.53 -2.61 33.86
N THR A 445 -19.62 -2.50 35.18
CA THR A 445 -19.39 -3.55 36.21
C THR A 445 -19.40 -3.01 37.61
N LEU A 446 -20.39 -3.34 38.42
CA LEU A 446 -20.46 -2.96 39.82
C LEU A 446 -19.39 -3.66 40.71
N SER A 447 -18.45 -4.48 40.19
CA SER A 447 -17.33 -5.08 40.97
C SER A 447 -16.20 -5.75 40.13
N ALA A 448 -14.92 -5.50 40.47
CA ALA A 448 -13.67 -5.96 39.81
C ALA A 448 -13.42 -7.49 39.77
N PRO A 449 -12.44 -7.99 38.96
CA PRO A 449 -11.58 -7.28 37.98
C PRO A 449 -12.20 -7.14 36.59
N TRP A 450 -13.36 -7.76 36.34
CA TRP A 450 -14.05 -7.70 35.05
C TRP A 450 -15.51 -7.43 35.23
N VAL A 451 -15.99 -6.60 34.32
CA VAL A 451 -17.03 -5.66 34.67
C VAL A 451 -17.90 -5.63 33.41
N GLN A 452 -18.80 -6.62 33.31
CA GLN A 452 -19.86 -6.74 32.31
C GLN A 452 -21.24 -6.67 32.99
N SER A 453 -22.12 -5.73 32.59
CA SER A 453 -23.54 -6.09 32.55
C SER A 453 -23.64 -7.29 31.60
N GLN A 454 -24.11 -8.45 32.06
CA GLN A 454 -24.28 -9.70 31.28
C GLN A 454 -24.30 -9.39 29.77
N PRO A 455 -23.20 -9.64 29.04
CA PRO A 455 -23.16 -9.24 27.65
C PRO A 455 -24.17 -10.15 26.96
N PRO A 456 -24.99 -9.63 26.05
CA PRO A 456 -25.43 -10.52 24.99
C PRO A 456 -24.15 -11.06 24.30
N GLY A 457 -24.11 -12.34 23.88
CA GLY A 457 -22.88 -12.97 23.38
C GLY A 457 -22.13 -12.11 22.35
N THR A 458 -20.81 -12.28 22.19
CA THR A 458 -19.88 -11.40 21.45
C THR A 458 -20.44 -10.79 20.15
N SER A 459 -21.28 -11.52 19.40
CA SER A 459 -21.96 -11.06 18.18
C SER A 459 -23.04 -9.98 18.37
N GLN A 460 -23.33 -9.57 19.60
CA GLN A 460 -24.35 -8.60 19.98
C GLN A 460 -23.77 -7.38 20.71
N THR A 461 -22.45 -7.31 20.93
CA THR A 461 -21.84 -6.11 21.52
C THR A 461 -21.89 -4.95 20.52
N PRO A 462 -22.07 -3.70 20.96
CA PRO A 462 -22.08 -2.54 20.07
C PRO A 462 -20.86 -2.46 19.16
N ASP A 463 -19.67 -2.77 19.67
CA ASP A 463 -18.42 -2.77 18.92
C ASP A 463 -18.37 -3.84 17.83
N PHE A 464 -18.81 -5.08 18.11
CA PHE A 464 -18.97 -6.10 17.06
C PHE A 464 -20.00 -5.68 16.01
N LEU A 465 -21.14 -5.11 16.45
CA LEU A 465 -22.20 -4.66 15.55
C LEU A 465 -21.73 -3.51 14.64
N LEU A 466 -20.90 -2.60 15.16
CA LEU A 466 -20.26 -1.54 14.40
C LEU A 466 -19.29 -2.11 13.36
N GLY A 467 -18.37 -2.99 13.79
CA GLY A 467 -17.45 -3.65 12.87
C GLY A 467 -18.17 -4.41 11.77
N ARG A 468 -19.28 -5.10 12.10
CA ARG A 468 -20.14 -5.78 11.12
C ARG A 468 -20.80 -4.80 10.15
N ALA A 469 -21.28 -3.66 10.62
CA ALA A 469 -21.86 -2.63 9.74
C ALA A 469 -20.81 -2.08 8.76
N ILE A 470 -19.58 -1.82 9.22
CA ILE A 470 -18.46 -1.39 8.37
C ILE A 470 -18.14 -2.47 7.34
N ALA A 471 -17.95 -3.71 7.78
CA ALA A 471 -17.65 -4.83 6.88
C ALA A 471 -18.73 -5.04 5.80
N GLN A 472 -20.02 -4.92 6.17
CA GLN A 472 -21.15 -5.07 5.25
C GLN A 472 -21.32 -3.88 4.29
N SER A 473 -20.97 -2.67 4.73
CA SER A 473 -21.01 -1.48 3.87
C SER A 473 -19.99 -1.53 2.74
N GLN A 474 -18.97 -2.39 2.88
CA GLN A 474 -17.81 -2.43 2.03
C GLN A 474 -17.10 -1.08 1.92
N ARG A 475 -17.16 -0.21 2.95
CA ARG A 475 -16.42 1.06 3.01
C ARG A 475 -15.28 0.98 4.02
N ASN A 476 -14.27 1.82 3.81
CA ASN A 476 -13.09 1.90 4.65
C ASN A 476 -13.24 3.01 5.71
N GLU A 477 -14.25 2.88 6.57
CA GLU A 477 -14.47 3.86 7.64
C GLU A 477 -13.59 3.56 8.85
N THR A 478 -13.09 4.60 9.51
CA THR A 478 -12.26 4.44 10.70
C THR A 478 -13.11 3.98 11.89
N TRP A 479 -12.77 2.81 12.44
CA TRP A 479 -13.39 2.25 13.65
C TRP A 479 -12.55 2.55 14.89
N LEU A 480 -13.11 3.33 15.81
CA LEU A 480 -12.56 3.61 17.13
C LEU A 480 -13.27 2.75 18.19
N SER A 481 -12.55 1.83 18.81
CA SER A 481 -13.10 0.91 19.81
C SER A 481 -12.69 1.32 21.21
N PHE A 482 -13.61 1.86 22.00
CA PHE A 482 -13.37 2.37 23.35
C PHE A 482 -13.67 1.31 24.41
N TRP A 483 -12.73 1.06 25.32
CA TRP A 483 -12.85 0.04 26.35
C TRP A 483 -12.66 0.63 27.74
N THR A 484 -13.77 0.74 28.48
CA THR A 484 -13.76 1.26 29.85
C THR A 484 -13.03 0.29 30.77
N VAL A 485 -11.91 0.65 31.39
CA VAL A 485 -11.10 -0.27 32.21
C VAL A 485 -11.05 0.24 33.64
N SER A 486 -11.46 -0.59 34.59
CA SER A 486 -11.40 -0.32 36.03
C SER A 486 -9.99 -0.46 36.62
N GLY A 487 -9.70 0.32 37.65
CA GLY A 487 -8.44 0.27 38.40
C GLY A 487 -8.40 -0.88 39.43
N PRO A 488 -7.22 -1.10 40.06
CA PRO A 488 -7.09 -2.00 41.21
C PRO A 488 -8.04 -1.59 42.35
N LEU A 489 -8.90 -2.50 42.82
CA LEU A 489 -9.71 -2.31 44.04
C LEU A 489 -8.90 -2.67 45.29
N THR A 490 -9.09 -1.93 46.38
CA THR A 490 -8.53 -2.27 47.71
C THR A 490 -9.04 -3.65 48.16
N PRO A 491 -8.19 -4.59 48.63
CA PRO A 491 -6.81 -4.43 49.09
C PRO A 491 -5.73 -4.72 48.02
N ALA A 492 -6.04 -4.71 46.72
CA ALA A 492 -5.01 -4.77 45.70
C ALA A 492 -4.05 -3.57 45.84
N THR A 493 -2.77 -3.84 45.64
CA THR A 493 -1.70 -2.87 45.81
C THR A 493 -1.86 -1.70 44.82
N THR A 494 -2.32 -0.56 45.33
CA THR A 494 -2.35 0.73 44.62
C THR A 494 -0.92 1.24 44.44
N ASN A 495 -0.17 0.63 43.54
CA ASN A 495 1.19 0.98 43.15
C ASN A 495 1.38 0.74 41.65
N ALA A 496 2.51 1.21 41.09
CA ALA A 496 2.78 1.08 39.67
C ALA A 496 2.74 -0.39 39.18
N ALA A 497 3.24 -1.34 39.96
CA ALA A 497 3.20 -2.76 39.56
C ALA A 497 1.76 -3.30 39.48
N GLY A 498 0.88 -2.90 40.40
CA GLY A 498 -0.54 -3.22 40.36
C GLY A 498 -1.20 -2.64 39.11
N TYR A 499 -1.04 -1.35 38.86
CA TYR A 499 -1.58 -0.69 37.66
C TYR A 499 -1.08 -1.31 36.36
N TYR A 500 0.20 -1.69 36.28
CA TYR A 500 0.74 -2.44 35.14
C TYR A 500 0.04 -3.79 34.96
N ALA A 501 -0.09 -4.59 36.02
CA ALA A 501 -0.74 -5.90 35.95
C ALA A 501 -2.21 -5.79 35.54
N HIS A 502 -2.92 -4.76 36.02
CA HIS A 502 -4.30 -4.48 35.62
C HIS A 502 -4.41 -4.09 34.15
N GLY A 503 -3.59 -3.13 33.69
CA GLY A 503 -3.54 -2.76 32.28
C GLY A 503 -3.22 -3.95 31.38
N TYR A 504 -2.24 -4.78 31.78
CA TYR A 504 -1.85 -5.98 31.05
C TYR A 504 -2.99 -6.99 30.91
N ALA A 505 -3.65 -7.32 32.03
CA ALA A 505 -4.77 -8.25 32.00
C ALA A 505 -5.93 -7.69 31.16
N ALA A 506 -6.17 -6.38 31.20
CA ALA A 506 -7.24 -5.73 30.44
C ALA A 506 -6.94 -5.78 28.95
N GLY A 507 -5.71 -5.46 28.57
CA GLY A 507 -5.27 -5.55 27.19
C GLY A 507 -5.40 -6.97 26.62
N GLN A 508 -5.03 -8.00 27.39
CA GLN A 508 -5.20 -9.40 26.98
C GLN A 508 -6.67 -9.77 26.79
N TYR A 509 -7.53 -9.38 27.74
CA TYR A 509 -8.95 -9.66 27.67
C TYR A 509 -9.58 -9.03 26.41
N VAL A 510 -9.32 -7.76 26.17
CA VAL A 510 -9.85 -7.02 25.02
C VAL A 510 -9.36 -7.62 23.70
N ALA A 511 -8.07 -7.92 23.59
CA ALA A 511 -7.53 -8.56 22.38
C ALA A 511 -8.18 -9.93 22.13
N HIS A 512 -8.38 -10.76 23.17
CA HIS A 512 -9.11 -12.03 23.04
C HIS A 512 -10.57 -11.84 22.62
N GLN A 513 -11.26 -10.80 23.10
CA GLN A 513 -12.63 -10.51 22.67
C GLN A 513 -12.68 -10.14 21.18
N ILE A 514 -11.78 -9.27 20.74
CA ILE A 514 -11.69 -8.85 19.33
C ILE A 514 -11.31 -10.02 18.42
N ASP A 515 -10.39 -10.91 18.84
CA ASP A 515 -10.02 -12.10 18.06
C ASP A 515 -11.19 -13.07 17.86
N GLN A 516 -12.18 -13.10 18.75
CA GLN A 516 -13.38 -13.92 18.58
C GLN A 516 -14.29 -13.43 17.45
N TYR A 517 -14.14 -12.19 16.98
CA TYR A 517 -15.01 -11.63 15.94
C TYR A 517 -14.92 -12.43 14.64
N ALA A 518 -13.73 -12.92 14.29
CA ALA A 518 -13.51 -13.74 13.09
C ALA A 518 -14.31 -15.05 13.13
N ALA A 519 -14.38 -15.71 14.30
CA ALA A 519 -15.17 -16.92 14.48
C ALA A 519 -16.69 -16.68 14.36
N GLN A 520 -17.12 -15.42 14.50
CA GLN A 520 -18.51 -14.98 14.33
C GLN A 520 -18.77 -14.38 12.93
N GLY A 521 -17.84 -14.52 11.99
CA GLY A 521 -17.97 -14.06 10.61
C GLY A 521 -17.54 -12.61 10.37
N LEU A 522 -16.90 -11.96 11.34
CA LEU A 522 -16.34 -10.61 11.19
C LEU A 522 -14.80 -10.69 11.18
N ALA A 523 -14.22 -10.75 9.97
CA ALA A 523 -12.76 -10.76 9.77
C ALA A 523 -12.13 -9.34 9.83
N LEU A 524 -12.89 -8.35 10.30
CA LEU A 524 -12.46 -6.97 10.50
C LEU A 524 -12.24 -6.74 12.01
N LYS A 525 -11.22 -5.97 12.36
CA LYS A 525 -10.89 -5.53 13.73
C LYS A 525 -11.07 -3.99 13.80
N PRO A 526 -10.84 -3.32 14.93
CA PRO A 526 -10.85 -1.86 15.00
C PRO A 526 -9.50 -1.23 14.56
N ASN A 527 -9.52 0.01 14.06
CA ASN A 527 -8.29 0.74 13.72
C ASN A 527 -7.52 1.15 14.98
N TRP A 528 -8.26 1.47 16.05
CA TRP A 528 -7.73 1.87 17.34
C TRP A 528 -8.46 1.13 18.47
N VAL A 529 -7.71 0.53 19.38
CA VAL A 529 -8.21 -0.06 20.62
C VAL A 529 -7.84 0.89 21.77
N ILE A 530 -8.82 1.64 22.23
CA ILE A 530 -8.63 2.81 23.06
C ILE A 530 -8.95 2.45 24.51
N LEU A 531 -7.96 2.57 25.39
CA LEU A 531 -8.16 2.50 26.84
C LEU A 531 -8.99 3.70 27.26
N ASP A 532 -10.19 3.44 27.77
CA ASP A 532 -11.02 4.43 28.44
C ASP A 532 -10.92 4.19 29.95
N PRO A 533 -10.29 5.08 30.73
CA PRO A 533 -10.07 4.88 32.16
C PRO A 533 -11.29 5.22 33.03
N GLU A 534 -12.48 5.43 32.46
CA GLU A 534 -13.70 5.82 33.20
C GLU A 534 -14.31 4.70 34.11
N GLY A 535 -13.49 3.76 34.59
CA GLY A 535 -13.90 2.61 35.40
C GLY A 535 -13.89 2.84 36.93
N TYR A 536 -14.17 1.77 37.69
CA TYR A 536 -14.18 1.80 39.16
C TYR A 536 -12.79 1.99 39.77
N PRO A 537 -12.67 2.60 40.96
CA PRO A 537 -13.74 2.86 41.94
C PRO A 537 -14.41 4.25 41.88
N ASP A 538 -13.90 5.19 41.10
CA ASP A 538 -14.29 6.61 41.14
C ASP A 538 -14.71 7.17 39.77
N ALA A 539 -15.06 6.30 38.82
CA ALA A 539 -15.28 6.64 37.42
C ALA A 539 -14.05 7.20 36.70
N HIS A 540 -12.85 7.02 37.28
CA HIS A 540 -11.53 7.36 36.72
C HIS A 540 -10.46 6.32 37.09
N SER A 541 -10.87 5.12 37.49
CA SER A 541 -9.98 3.99 37.81
C SER A 541 -8.92 4.26 38.88
N GLY A 542 -9.17 5.24 39.75
CA GLY A 542 -8.21 5.71 40.75
C GLY A 542 -6.92 6.25 40.12
N LEU A 543 -6.94 6.65 38.85
CA LEU A 543 -5.80 7.22 38.14
C LEU A 543 -5.63 8.72 38.40
N ASP A 544 -6.62 9.33 39.06
CA ASP A 544 -6.60 10.74 39.42
C ASP A 544 -6.16 10.96 40.86
N ALA A 545 -5.19 11.86 41.00
CA ALA A 545 -4.78 12.36 42.31
C ALA A 545 -5.92 13.19 42.92
N PRO A 546 -6.21 13.07 44.23
CA PRO A 546 -7.20 13.90 44.90
C PRO A 546 -6.99 15.40 44.65
N GLY A 547 -8.07 16.16 44.49
CA GLY A 547 -7.99 17.60 44.26
C GLY A 547 -7.15 18.34 45.31
N GLY A 548 -6.24 19.21 44.86
CA GLY A 548 -5.33 19.95 45.75
C GLY A 548 -4.09 19.17 46.20
N SER A 549 -3.84 17.99 45.62
CA SER A 549 -2.65 17.17 45.90
C SER A 549 -1.33 17.90 45.66
N SER A 550 -0.31 17.54 46.45
CA SER A 550 1.06 18.04 46.27
C SER A 550 1.70 17.49 44.98
N THR A 551 2.76 18.15 44.51
CA THR A 551 3.54 17.69 43.33
C THR A 551 4.06 16.26 43.48
N SER A 552 4.41 15.83 44.70
CA SER A 552 4.88 14.46 44.95
C SER A 552 3.77 13.43 44.81
N VAL A 553 2.55 13.77 45.23
CA VAL A 553 1.37 12.91 45.04
C VAL A 553 1.04 12.85 43.55
N ILE A 554 0.99 13.98 42.85
CA ILE A 554 0.76 14.01 41.39
C ILE A 554 1.79 13.15 40.64
N SER A 555 3.07 13.24 41.00
CA SER A 555 4.14 12.40 40.43
C SER A 555 3.90 10.90 40.68
N THR A 556 3.31 10.54 41.82
CA THR A 556 2.93 9.15 42.12
C THR A 556 1.85 8.67 41.16
N TYR A 557 0.79 9.45 40.93
CA TYR A 557 -0.27 9.09 39.98
C TYR A 557 0.20 9.12 38.51
N GLN A 558 1.15 10.00 38.16
CA GLN A 558 1.84 9.94 36.88
C GLN A 558 2.53 8.58 36.67
N SER A 559 3.12 7.99 37.73
CA SER A 559 3.69 6.64 37.64
C SER A 559 2.63 5.55 37.46
N TYR A 560 1.41 5.74 37.97
CA TYR A 560 0.29 4.81 37.79
C TYR A 560 -0.24 4.85 36.35
N TRP A 561 -0.41 6.05 35.79
CA TRP A 561 -0.72 6.25 34.37
C TRP A 561 0.32 5.60 33.46
N ALA A 562 1.61 5.87 33.68
CA ALA A 562 2.67 5.26 32.87
C ALA A 562 2.63 3.72 32.95
N ALA A 563 2.36 3.18 34.14
CA ALA A 563 2.30 1.74 34.36
C ALA A 563 1.08 1.08 33.69
N ILE A 564 -0.13 1.62 33.85
CA ILE A 564 -1.33 1.04 33.25
C ILE A 564 -1.28 1.11 31.71
N LEU A 565 -0.76 2.19 31.14
CA LEU A 565 -0.61 2.34 29.68
C LEU A 565 0.42 1.37 29.10
N SER A 566 1.54 1.19 29.80
CA SER A 566 2.53 0.18 29.44
C SER A 566 1.94 -1.23 29.52
N GLY A 567 1.21 -1.53 30.60
CA GLY A 567 0.48 -2.78 30.78
C GLY A 567 -0.49 -3.03 29.65
N TRP A 568 -1.39 -2.07 29.37
CA TRP A 568 -2.40 -2.11 28.31
C TRP A 568 -1.82 -2.48 26.95
N ALA A 569 -0.81 -1.72 26.50
CA ALA A 569 -0.17 -1.97 25.21
C ALA A 569 0.52 -3.34 25.16
N LYS A 570 1.19 -3.76 26.24
CA LYS A 570 1.85 -5.07 26.33
C LYS A 570 0.85 -6.22 26.41
N GLY A 571 -0.28 -6.03 27.08
CA GLY A 571 -1.37 -6.99 27.17
C GLY A 571 -1.97 -7.28 25.80
N ILE A 572 -2.35 -6.23 25.07
CA ILE A 572 -2.87 -6.33 23.70
C ILE A 572 -1.86 -7.06 22.80
N SER A 573 -0.63 -6.55 22.74
CA SER A 573 0.41 -7.09 21.86
C SER A 573 0.83 -8.54 22.20
N SER A 574 0.54 -9.03 23.41
CA SER A 574 0.82 -10.41 23.80
C SER A 574 -0.16 -11.42 23.20
N VAL A 575 -1.34 -10.96 22.80
CA VAL A 575 -2.41 -11.77 22.19
C VAL A 575 -2.45 -11.49 20.69
N ASP A 576 -2.56 -10.22 20.31
CA ASP A 576 -2.54 -9.79 18.91
C ASP A 576 -1.64 -8.55 18.73
N PRO A 577 -0.43 -8.71 18.16
CA PRO A 577 0.47 -7.60 17.89
C PRO A 577 0.01 -6.69 16.74
N HIS A 578 -1.08 -7.03 16.04
CA HIS A 578 -1.63 -6.23 14.94
C HIS A 578 -2.71 -5.23 15.39
N LEU A 579 -3.17 -5.29 16.64
CA LEU A 579 -4.06 -4.27 17.21
C LEU A 579 -3.27 -3.03 17.62
N THR A 580 -3.86 -1.85 17.41
CA THR A 580 -3.19 -0.58 17.70
C THR A 580 -3.72 0.04 19.01
N PRO A 581 -2.97 -0.05 20.12
CA PRO A 581 -3.40 0.50 21.40
C PRO A 581 -3.33 2.03 21.42
N ALA A 582 -4.31 2.65 22.06
CA ALA A 582 -4.36 4.08 22.33
C ALA A 582 -4.99 4.36 23.71
N VAL A 583 -5.04 5.64 24.10
CA VAL A 583 -5.65 6.09 25.36
C VAL A 583 -6.64 7.22 25.12
N TYR A 584 -7.75 7.17 25.84
CA TYR A 584 -8.69 8.27 25.99
C TYR A 584 -8.45 8.97 27.33
N ALA A 585 -8.46 10.31 27.32
CA ALA A 585 -8.26 11.12 28.52
C ALA A 585 -8.91 12.49 28.39
N SER A 586 -9.29 13.09 29.50
CA SER A 586 -9.64 14.50 29.59
C SER A 586 -8.41 15.40 29.34
N GLN A 587 -8.69 16.66 29.00
CA GLN A 587 -7.64 17.68 28.90
C GLN A 587 -6.85 17.86 30.20
N SER A 588 -7.48 17.62 31.37
CA SER A 588 -6.83 17.77 32.67
C SER A 588 -5.87 16.62 32.95
N GLU A 589 -6.29 15.38 32.74
CA GLU A 589 -5.44 14.20 32.92
C GLU A 589 -4.23 14.27 31.98
N TYR A 590 -4.47 14.60 30.71
CA TYR A 590 -3.43 14.66 29.69
C TYR A 590 -2.28 15.60 30.04
N ARG A 591 -2.58 16.82 30.49
CA ARG A 591 -1.56 17.80 30.85
C ARG A 591 -0.92 17.53 32.21
N THR A 592 -1.59 16.79 33.10
CA THR A 592 -1.16 16.62 34.50
C THR A 592 -0.30 15.38 34.69
N TYR A 593 -0.61 14.27 34.00
CA TYR A 593 0.00 12.97 34.23
C TYR A 593 0.97 12.52 33.14
N GLY A 594 1.53 13.47 32.39
CA GLY A 594 2.61 13.21 31.43
C GLY A 594 2.19 12.36 30.22
N LEU A 595 0.92 12.39 29.82
CA LEU A 595 0.42 11.58 28.71
C LEU A 595 1.03 11.97 27.36
N ALA A 596 1.50 13.21 27.22
CA ALA A 596 2.23 13.68 26.04
C ALA A 596 3.52 12.88 25.75
N THR A 597 4.05 12.15 26.74
CA THR A 597 5.28 11.34 26.61
C THR A 597 5.03 9.83 26.77
N SER A 598 3.77 9.40 26.82
CA SER A 598 3.39 8.00 27.10
C SER A 598 3.76 6.99 25.99
N GLY A 599 4.15 7.46 24.81
CA GLY A 599 4.43 6.63 23.63
C GLY A 599 3.17 6.08 22.94
N LEU A 600 2.00 6.24 23.56
CA LEU A 600 0.71 5.88 22.97
C LEU A 600 0.03 7.10 22.33
N PRO A 601 -0.69 6.87 21.22
CA PRO A 601 -1.66 7.82 20.71
C PRO A 601 -2.76 8.16 21.71
N ALA A 602 -3.13 9.44 21.77
CA ALA A 602 -4.09 9.97 22.70
C ALA A 602 -5.32 10.56 21.98
N PHE A 603 -6.50 10.28 22.52
CA PHE A 603 -7.80 10.82 22.13
C PHE A 603 -8.33 11.66 23.29
N ILE A 604 -8.60 12.94 23.05
CA ILE A 604 -8.83 13.89 24.12
C ILE A 604 -10.30 14.30 24.22
N ALA A 605 -10.88 14.15 25.40
CA ALA A 605 -12.25 14.58 25.68
C ALA A 605 -12.36 16.11 25.66
N VAL A 606 -13.35 16.64 24.92
CA VAL A 606 -13.65 18.08 24.84
C VAL A 606 -15.16 18.33 24.88
N ALA A 607 -15.59 19.41 25.52
CA ALA A 607 -17.01 19.76 25.60
C ALA A 607 -17.37 20.86 24.59
N PHE A 608 -18.46 20.72 23.85
CA PHE A 608 -19.12 21.86 23.22
C PHE A 608 -20.04 22.53 24.25
N GLY A 609 -19.67 23.71 24.75
CA GLY A 609 -20.49 24.51 25.66
C GLY A 609 -20.43 26.00 25.32
N GLY A 610 -21.59 26.68 25.28
CA GLY A 610 -21.76 28.15 25.36
C GLY A 610 -20.90 29.05 24.47
N GLY A 611 -20.28 28.53 23.39
CA GLY A 611 -19.25 29.22 22.60
C GLY A 611 -18.24 28.31 21.90
N GLY A 612 -18.28 27.00 22.15
CA GLY A 612 -17.40 25.99 21.53
C GLY A 612 -16.38 25.42 22.54
N PRO A 613 -15.59 24.41 22.15
CA PRO A 613 -14.60 23.82 23.03
C PRO A 613 -13.51 24.82 23.39
N VAL A 614 -13.10 24.78 24.66
CA VAL A 614 -11.99 25.59 25.18
C VAL A 614 -10.78 24.69 25.38
N ARG A 615 -9.65 25.07 24.77
CA ARG A 615 -8.40 24.32 24.88
C ARG A 615 -7.61 24.75 26.11
N LEU A 616 -7.31 23.79 26.98
CA LEU A 616 -6.45 24.03 28.14
C LEU A 616 -4.99 24.07 27.70
N SER A 617 -4.24 25.01 28.29
CA SER A 617 -2.79 25.05 28.10
C SER A 617 -2.14 23.72 28.54
N GLY A 618 -1.17 23.24 27.75
CA GLY A 618 -0.49 21.96 27.97
C GLY A 618 -1.08 20.75 27.23
N THR A 619 -2.14 20.93 26.43
CA THR A 619 -2.81 19.82 25.71
C THR A 619 -2.31 19.63 24.26
N TYR A 620 -1.07 20.04 23.94
CA TYR A 620 -0.53 20.18 22.56
C TYR A 620 0.52 19.12 22.18
N GLY A 621 0.41 17.88 22.62
CA GLY A 621 1.41 16.87 22.26
C GLY A 621 1.23 16.33 20.83
N ALA A 622 2.36 15.91 20.23
CA ALA A 622 2.39 15.32 18.90
C ALA A 622 1.71 13.94 18.82
N ASN A 623 1.44 13.31 19.97
CA ASN A 623 0.72 12.04 20.07
C ASN A 623 -0.80 12.21 20.18
N VAL A 624 -1.34 13.43 20.20
CA VAL A 624 -2.80 13.65 20.13
C VAL A 624 -3.28 13.39 18.70
N LEU A 625 -4.07 12.32 18.51
CA LEU A 625 -4.60 11.95 17.20
C LEU A 625 -6.03 12.40 16.97
N GLY A 626 -6.80 12.68 18.02
CA GLY A 626 -8.20 13.04 17.87
C GLY A 626 -8.79 13.69 19.11
N PHE A 627 -9.89 14.41 18.91
CA PHE A 627 -10.71 14.98 19.97
C PHE A 627 -12.10 14.33 19.94
N ILE A 628 -12.54 13.85 21.10
CA ILE A 628 -13.86 13.25 21.29
C ILE A 628 -14.74 14.31 21.93
N ALA A 629 -15.62 14.89 21.12
CA ALA A 629 -16.37 16.05 21.51
C ALA A 629 -17.78 15.69 21.98
N PHE A 630 -18.08 15.97 23.25
CA PHE A 630 -19.39 15.71 23.84
C PHE A 630 -20.28 16.96 23.86
N ASN A 631 -21.59 16.74 23.97
CA ASN A 631 -22.64 17.74 23.89
C ASN A 631 -22.74 18.44 22.52
N ALA A 632 -22.46 17.71 21.44
CA ALA A 632 -22.67 18.23 20.10
C ALA A 632 -24.16 18.47 19.80
N THR A 633 -24.45 19.49 19.02
CA THR A 633 -25.82 19.94 18.73
C THR A 633 -26.26 19.53 17.32
N CYS A 634 -27.19 18.59 17.26
CA CYS A 634 -27.79 18.16 16.00
C CYS A 634 -28.64 19.22 15.29
N VAL A 635 -29.41 20.01 16.04
CA VAL A 635 -30.41 20.93 15.50
C VAL A 635 -30.20 22.32 16.09
N PRO A 636 -30.11 23.37 15.25
CA PRO A 636 -30.20 23.37 13.78
C PRO A 636 -28.92 22.81 13.11
N GLN A 637 -29.04 22.29 11.87
CA GLN A 637 -27.90 21.74 11.10
C GLN A 637 -26.77 22.75 10.89
N SER A 638 -27.07 24.05 10.91
CA SER A 638 -26.04 25.10 10.89
C SER A 638 -25.09 25.04 12.08
N THR A 639 -25.57 24.60 13.25
CA THR A 639 -24.76 24.42 14.44
C THR A 639 -23.87 23.19 14.29
N LEU A 640 -24.41 22.05 13.86
CA LEU A 640 -23.63 20.84 13.58
C LEU A 640 -22.46 21.13 12.64
N ARG A 641 -22.72 21.78 11.49
CA ARG A 641 -21.66 22.16 10.54
C ARG A 641 -20.61 23.12 11.13
N ALA A 642 -21.00 23.98 12.07
CA ALA A 642 -20.07 24.87 12.76
C ALA A 642 -19.19 24.09 13.76
N GLU A 643 -19.75 23.09 14.43
CA GLU A 643 -19.01 22.20 15.34
C GLU A 643 -18.02 21.31 14.57
N GLU A 644 -18.43 20.73 13.43
CA GLU A 644 -17.54 20.02 12.51
C GLU A 644 -16.38 20.91 12.03
N LYS A 645 -16.72 22.11 11.56
CA LYS A 645 -15.72 23.09 11.10
C LYS A 645 -14.74 23.45 12.21
N THR A 646 -15.21 23.53 13.46
CA THR A 646 -14.37 23.81 14.62
C THR A 646 -13.35 22.70 14.83
N LEU A 647 -13.77 21.43 14.75
CA LEU A 647 -12.89 20.28 14.93
C LEU A 647 -11.87 20.09 13.81
N VAL A 648 -12.18 20.46 12.56
CA VAL A 648 -11.17 20.40 11.48
C VAL A 648 -10.22 21.60 11.44
N SER A 649 -10.48 22.64 12.25
CA SER A 649 -9.68 23.87 12.27
C SER A 649 -8.69 23.87 13.44
N PRO A 650 -7.48 24.43 13.29
CA PRO A 650 -6.62 24.70 14.43
C PRO A 650 -7.36 25.52 15.50
N PRO A 651 -7.22 25.19 16.80
CA PRO A 651 -6.28 24.23 17.39
C PRO A 651 -6.82 22.79 17.50
N TRP A 652 -7.98 22.45 16.94
CA TRP A 652 -8.68 21.18 17.17
C TRP A 652 -8.50 20.14 16.06
N SER A 653 -7.65 20.43 15.07
CA SER A 653 -7.40 19.63 13.85
C SER A 653 -6.70 18.29 14.10
N GLY A 654 -7.27 17.44 14.95
CA GLY A 654 -6.92 16.03 15.07
C GLY A 654 -7.27 15.27 13.78
N LEU A 655 -6.59 14.15 13.56
CA LEU A 655 -6.86 13.27 12.43
C LEU A 655 -8.18 12.51 12.61
N TYR A 656 -8.52 12.12 13.84
CA TYR A 656 -9.66 11.26 14.14
C TYR A 656 -10.59 11.90 15.18
N ASN A 657 -11.24 12.99 14.78
CA ASN A 657 -12.18 13.69 15.66
C ASN A 657 -13.55 13.04 15.62
N THR A 658 -14.32 13.12 16.70
CA THR A 658 -15.71 12.66 16.73
C THR A 658 -16.63 13.65 17.45
N LEU A 659 -17.89 13.65 17.04
CA LEU A 659 -18.99 14.29 17.73
C LEU A 659 -19.84 13.23 18.44
N GLN A 660 -20.15 13.49 19.70
CA GLN A 660 -21.10 12.72 20.48
C GLN A 660 -22.33 13.58 20.77
N PHE A 661 -23.47 13.09 20.31
CA PHE A 661 -24.77 13.72 20.54
C PHE A 661 -25.39 13.26 21.86
N ASN A 662 -26.54 13.85 22.20
CA ASN A 662 -27.35 13.35 23.31
C ASN A 662 -27.66 11.86 23.12
N SER A 663 -27.77 11.13 24.23
CA SER A 663 -28.09 9.70 24.22
C SER A 663 -29.33 9.42 23.37
N GLY A 664 -29.24 8.43 22.48
CA GLY A 664 -30.33 8.04 21.59
C GLY A 664 -30.45 8.86 20.30
N VAL A 665 -29.57 9.84 20.05
CA VAL A 665 -29.65 10.73 18.89
C VAL A 665 -28.60 10.38 17.82
N TYR A 666 -29.02 10.38 16.56
CA TYR A 666 -28.16 10.27 15.38
C TYR A 666 -28.49 11.39 14.38
N CYS A 667 -27.46 11.98 13.77
CA CYS A 667 -27.56 13.04 12.78
C CYS A 667 -26.54 12.82 11.66
N ALA A 668 -26.96 13.08 10.42
CA ALA A 668 -26.09 13.07 9.24
C ALA A 668 -25.24 14.36 9.18
N PRO A 669 -24.05 14.33 8.55
CA PRO A 669 -23.19 15.51 8.39
C PRO A 669 -23.84 16.62 7.52
#